data_AF-A0A2A7MIF0-F1
#
_entry.id   AF-A0A2A7MIF0-F1
#
_cell.length_a   1.000
_cell.length_b   1.000
_cell.length_c   1.000
_cell.angle_alpha   90.00
_cell.angle_beta   90.00
_cell.angle_gamma   90.00
#
_symmetry.space_group_name_H-M   'P 1'
#
loop_
_entity.id
_entity.type
_entity.pdbx_description
1 polymer ?
#
loop_
_entity_poly.entity_id
_entity_poly.type
_entity_poly.pdbx_seq_one_letter_code
_entity_poly.pdbx_strand_id
1 'polypeptide(L)'
;MNYIILKNIRKFNKIILIFGILLICFSIQTKSIQAEENNVIKVGYPIVEGFTEIKDGVYSGYAYEYLREIAKYTGWEYEFVEMSLNDAMNELKNGNIDIVAGMLKNDQSIKIYDFPEYDSGYTYTTLSILKDNENISQSNFETLNGLKVGYFETSKVRLNNFIKFCENNSITNIDLIPYPFQTGKELSEALESKEVDAIIDGDLLTNKNEKVVVKFGAIPYYFATTKGNTKITQQLNHVLFKIKESDPAFNQKLYNKYFQINKEHFFILTEEEQSYINNMAPLKAIYIDNYNPLQYYDINTKKPAGIFIDVMNLITQKSGLRFELVRVKSYEEAYELIKAKKADLIIGAPSIYPIADENEFTLTKSYLKFDMVEVVRKNKNNQQNNPKIIALPIGGAYYNINNDYEINLYDTFEECLTAVEKGTADLTCGNNHSVSNYLAAGYYPNLTVISNDFKTEVSIGLAKPTNNNLLSIINKAIYSLSEEEIKDIIYLNTINIKHSVTLKQFFFDNLALCIAVIILFLSLISIITYLLVRIKFKNLVLSKELLLKKSQTDPLTGLYNRDAFEQSVINYLNTKNPILYGAFIIIDIDYFKQINDSLGHKVGDDLLKDFSQLLKEFFSLEDILCRWGGDEFIVFMKDIEENNLQIVNQKLQQLCQLMNKDISYNGCSKKISLSIGSTVIKQNLDFNEIYQQADTLLYEVKRNGRNGFKVNINF
;
A
#
# COMPACT_ATOMS: atom_id res chain seq x y z
N MET A 1 35.90 49.29 -32.86
CA MET A 1 36.11 47.90 -32.37
C MET A 1 34.96 46.92 -32.69
N ASN A 2 33.91 47.33 -33.43
CA ASN A 2 32.76 46.46 -33.78
C ASN A 2 32.77 45.85 -35.20
N TYR A 3 33.77 46.14 -36.04
CA TYR A 3 33.82 45.60 -37.41
C TYR A 3 34.64 44.31 -37.55
N ILE A 4 35.51 44.00 -36.58
CA ILE A 4 36.38 42.81 -36.59
C ILE A 4 35.66 41.58 -36.02
N ILE A 5 34.71 41.77 -35.09
CA ILE A 5 33.98 40.66 -34.44
C ILE A 5 32.94 40.03 -35.40
N LEU A 6 32.26 40.83 -36.21
CA LEU A 6 31.27 40.34 -37.19
C LEU A 6 31.87 39.56 -38.36
N LYS A 7 33.14 39.84 -38.72
CA LYS A 7 33.83 39.13 -39.81
C LYS A 7 34.30 37.73 -39.40
N ASN A 8 34.60 37.53 -38.10
CA ASN A 8 35.00 36.23 -37.56
C ASN A 8 33.81 35.29 -37.35
N ILE A 9 32.63 35.79 -36.99
CA ILE A 9 31.41 34.97 -36.82
C ILE A 9 30.91 34.39 -38.17
N ARG A 10 31.02 35.16 -39.27
CA ARG A 10 30.67 34.65 -40.62
C ARG A 10 31.69 33.65 -41.20
N LYS A 11 32.97 33.73 -40.81
CA LYS A 11 33.98 32.72 -41.17
C LYS A 11 33.80 31.43 -40.36
N PHE A 12 33.43 31.52 -39.09
CA PHE A 12 33.19 30.37 -38.22
C PHE A 12 31.95 29.57 -38.66
N ASN A 13 30.86 30.23 -39.05
CA ASN A 13 29.65 29.55 -39.56
C ASN A 13 29.85 28.90 -40.93
N LYS A 14 30.74 29.44 -41.80
CA LYS A 14 31.09 28.76 -43.06
C LYS A 14 31.98 27.53 -42.84
N ILE A 15 32.86 27.55 -41.84
CA ILE A 15 33.69 26.38 -41.50
C ILE A 15 32.83 25.28 -40.88
N ILE A 16 31.87 25.61 -40.01
CA ILE A 16 30.94 24.62 -39.44
C ILE A 16 29.98 24.04 -40.51
N LEU A 17 29.53 24.85 -41.47
CA LEU A 17 28.70 24.36 -42.58
C LEU A 17 29.51 23.47 -43.55
N ILE A 18 30.78 23.81 -43.81
CA ILE A 18 31.68 23.00 -44.65
C ILE A 18 32.10 21.71 -43.93
N PHE A 19 32.30 21.73 -42.60
CA PHE A 19 32.57 20.53 -41.80
C PHE A 19 31.32 19.63 -41.66
N GLY A 20 30.13 20.22 -41.57
CA GLY A 20 28.85 19.50 -41.58
C GLY A 20 28.55 18.84 -42.94
N ILE A 21 28.90 19.50 -44.05
CA ILE A 21 28.75 18.94 -45.40
C ILE A 21 29.84 17.88 -45.68
N LEU A 22 31.07 18.05 -45.17
CA LEU A 22 32.13 17.03 -45.27
C LEU A 22 31.85 15.78 -44.42
N LEU A 23 31.18 15.90 -43.28
CA LEU A 23 30.74 14.76 -42.46
C LEU A 23 29.58 13.98 -43.09
N ILE A 24 28.73 14.65 -43.89
CA ILE A 24 27.67 14.00 -44.67
C ILE A 24 28.24 13.33 -45.93
N CYS A 25 29.33 13.86 -46.51
CA CYS A 25 30.01 13.23 -47.66
C CYS A 25 30.92 12.04 -47.27
N PHE A 26 31.34 11.89 -46.01
CA PHE A 26 32.12 10.74 -45.54
C PHE A 26 31.28 9.57 -44.98
N SER A 27 29.95 9.70 -44.93
CA SER A 27 29.03 8.63 -44.52
C SER A 27 28.36 7.90 -45.69
N ILE A 28 28.74 8.21 -46.92
CA ILE A 28 28.38 7.42 -48.11
C ILE A 28 29.62 6.65 -48.56
N GLN A 29 30.03 5.67 -47.75
CA GLN A 29 30.64 4.49 -48.35
C GLN A 29 29.53 3.84 -49.17
N THR A 30 29.59 4.01 -50.48
CA THR A 30 28.93 3.09 -51.39
C THR A 30 29.50 1.70 -51.08
N LYS A 31 28.79 0.93 -50.24
CA LYS A 31 28.82 -0.52 -50.39
C LYS A 31 28.50 -0.75 -51.85
N SER A 32 29.47 -1.31 -52.58
CA SER A 32 29.19 -1.92 -53.87
C SER A 32 27.99 -2.83 -53.66
N ILE A 33 26.83 -2.42 -54.17
CA ILE A 33 25.69 -3.30 -54.36
C ILE A 33 26.14 -4.26 -55.45
N GLN A 34 26.88 -5.27 -55.03
CA GLN A 34 26.90 -6.55 -55.68
C GLN A 34 25.43 -6.98 -55.66
N ALA A 35 24.82 -7.11 -56.83
CA ALA A 35 23.41 -7.45 -56.98
C ALA A 35 23.05 -8.55 -55.98
N GLU A 36 22.23 -8.22 -54.97
CA GLU A 36 21.66 -9.23 -54.08
C GLU A 36 20.78 -10.11 -54.96
N GLU A 37 21.27 -11.31 -55.26
CA GLU A 37 20.44 -12.37 -55.81
C GLU A 37 19.18 -12.48 -54.93
N ASN A 38 17.99 -12.47 -55.54
CA ASN A 38 16.69 -12.56 -54.87
C ASN A 38 16.75 -13.50 -53.64
N ASN A 39 16.68 -12.93 -52.44
CA ASN A 39 16.66 -13.64 -51.16
C ASN A 39 15.25 -14.10 -50.76
N VAL A 40 14.29 -14.06 -51.69
CA VAL A 40 12.91 -14.50 -51.47
C VAL A 40 12.82 -16.01 -51.71
N ILE A 41 12.47 -16.75 -50.67
CA ILE A 41 12.31 -18.20 -50.68
C ILE A 41 10.82 -18.53 -50.68
N LYS A 42 10.37 -19.31 -51.67
CA LYS A 42 8.98 -19.78 -51.75
C LYS A 42 8.78 -20.98 -50.86
N VAL A 43 7.89 -20.86 -49.88
CA VAL A 43 7.60 -21.89 -48.90
C VAL A 43 6.21 -22.45 -49.14
N GLY A 44 6.11 -23.74 -49.46
CA GLY A 44 4.83 -24.43 -49.46
C GLY A 44 4.27 -24.50 -48.04
N TYR A 45 3.08 -23.96 -47.84
CA TYR A 45 2.50 -23.73 -46.52
C TYR A 45 1.17 -24.49 -46.35
N PRO A 46 1.22 -25.81 -46.07
CA PRO A 46 0.01 -26.60 -45.83
C PRO A 46 -0.60 -26.26 -44.47
N ILE A 47 -1.91 -26.00 -44.40
CA ILE A 47 -2.54 -25.57 -43.15
C ILE A 47 -2.69 -26.76 -42.18
N VAL A 48 -1.93 -26.72 -41.07
CA VAL A 48 -1.94 -27.72 -39.99
C VAL A 48 -1.94 -26.99 -38.65
N GLU A 49 -2.95 -27.25 -37.81
CA GLU A 49 -3.12 -26.59 -36.51
C GLU A 49 -1.86 -26.75 -35.64
N GLY A 50 -1.39 -25.65 -35.06
CA GLY A 50 -0.14 -25.60 -34.28
C GLY A 50 1.17 -25.71 -35.07
N PHE A 51 1.19 -26.27 -36.30
CA PHE A 51 2.42 -26.44 -37.08
C PHE A 51 2.62 -25.33 -38.11
N THR A 52 1.64 -25.11 -38.98
CA THR A 52 1.62 -24.16 -40.09
C THR A 52 0.20 -23.59 -40.17
N GLU A 53 -0.13 -22.64 -39.29
CA GLU A 53 -1.50 -22.15 -39.11
C GLU A 53 -1.59 -20.63 -39.32
N ILE A 54 -2.79 -20.15 -39.65
CA ILE A 54 -3.07 -18.71 -39.80
C ILE A 54 -4.08 -18.33 -38.72
N LYS A 55 -3.67 -17.45 -37.80
CA LYS A 55 -4.51 -16.93 -36.71
C LYS A 55 -4.77 -15.45 -36.95
N ASP A 56 -6.03 -15.08 -37.05
CA ASP A 56 -6.46 -13.69 -37.29
C ASP A 56 -5.77 -13.02 -38.50
N GLY A 57 -5.53 -13.80 -39.57
CA GLY A 57 -4.85 -13.34 -40.78
C GLY A 57 -3.32 -13.26 -40.67
N VAL A 58 -2.73 -13.74 -39.58
CA VAL A 58 -1.29 -13.76 -39.33
C VAL A 58 -0.76 -15.20 -39.34
N TYR A 59 0.28 -15.46 -40.14
CA TYR A 59 0.99 -16.73 -40.14
C TYR A 59 1.62 -17.03 -38.78
N SER A 60 1.44 -18.25 -38.29
CA SER A 60 1.93 -18.71 -36.98
C SER A 60 2.14 -20.22 -36.97
N GLY A 61 2.61 -20.77 -35.84
CA GLY A 61 2.85 -22.21 -35.69
C GLY A 61 4.35 -22.56 -35.64
N TYR A 62 4.61 -23.83 -35.29
CA TYR A 62 5.95 -24.38 -35.12
C TYR A 62 6.87 -24.10 -36.31
N ALA A 63 6.45 -24.46 -37.52
CA ALA A 63 7.28 -24.34 -38.72
C ALA A 63 7.47 -22.88 -39.13
N TYR A 64 6.45 -22.04 -38.92
CA TYR A 64 6.56 -20.60 -39.17
C TYR A 64 7.62 -19.96 -38.28
N GLU A 65 7.57 -20.18 -36.97
CA GLU A 65 8.57 -19.60 -36.06
C GLU A 65 9.97 -20.16 -36.31
N TYR A 66 10.08 -21.44 -36.68
CA TYR A 66 11.35 -22.02 -37.10
C TYR A 66 11.90 -21.33 -38.36
N LEU A 67 11.08 -21.13 -39.40
CA LEU A 67 11.49 -20.40 -40.61
C LEU A 67 11.92 -18.96 -40.28
N ARG A 68 11.22 -18.27 -39.35
CA ARG A 68 11.63 -16.95 -38.87
C ARG A 68 12.97 -16.99 -38.16
N GLU A 69 13.27 -18.04 -37.39
CA GLU A 69 14.59 -18.22 -36.78
C GLU A 69 15.67 -18.42 -37.85
N ILE A 70 15.41 -19.24 -38.87
CA ILE A 70 16.33 -19.44 -40.01
C ILE A 70 16.63 -18.11 -40.70
N ALA A 71 15.61 -17.27 -40.93
CA ALA A 71 15.76 -15.96 -41.57
C ALA A 71 16.69 -15.01 -40.81
N LYS A 72 16.81 -15.12 -39.48
CA LYS A 72 17.75 -14.29 -38.70
C LYS A 72 19.21 -14.55 -39.08
N TYR A 73 19.52 -15.78 -39.49
CA TYR A 73 20.88 -16.19 -39.87
C TYR A 73 21.12 -16.09 -41.38
N THR A 74 20.10 -16.32 -42.19
CA THR A 74 20.23 -16.31 -43.66
C THR A 74 19.94 -14.94 -44.29
N GLY A 75 19.14 -14.10 -43.65
CA GLY A 75 18.56 -12.90 -44.27
C GLY A 75 17.46 -13.21 -45.29
N TRP A 76 16.91 -14.43 -45.30
CA TRP A 76 15.85 -14.81 -46.23
C TRP A 76 14.53 -14.08 -45.94
N GLU A 77 13.89 -13.64 -47.01
CA GLU A 77 12.48 -13.29 -47.02
C GLU A 77 11.68 -14.51 -47.49
N TYR A 78 10.46 -14.69 -47.00
CA TYR A 78 9.65 -15.84 -47.38
C TYR A 78 8.36 -15.41 -48.04
N GLU A 79 8.07 -16.01 -49.18
CA GLU A 79 6.76 -16.01 -49.83
C GLU A 79 6.06 -17.32 -49.45
N PHE A 80 5.05 -17.23 -48.58
CA PHE A 80 4.26 -18.40 -48.19
C PHE A 80 3.19 -18.67 -49.25
N VAL A 81 3.15 -19.90 -49.75
CA VAL A 81 2.19 -20.34 -50.74
C VAL A 81 1.26 -21.36 -50.08
N GLU A 82 0.04 -20.92 -49.75
CA GLU A 82 -0.99 -21.75 -49.12
C GLU A 82 -1.48 -22.83 -50.09
N MET A 83 -1.42 -24.11 -49.70
CA MET A 83 -1.81 -25.25 -50.53
C MET A 83 -2.04 -26.52 -49.70
N SER A 84 -2.49 -27.63 -50.29
CA SER A 84 -2.52 -28.90 -49.57
C SER A 84 -1.12 -29.50 -49.41
N LEU A 85 -0.91 -30.42 -48.47
CA LEU A 85 0.39 -31.10 -48.33
C LEU A 85 0.78 -31.86 -49.61
N ASN A 86 -0.19 -32.48 -50.29
CA ASN A 86 0.04 -33.19 -51.55
C ASN A 86 0.47 -32.22 -52.67
N ASP A 87 -0.17 -31.06 -52.74
CA ASP A 87 0.23 -30.01 -53.70
C ASP A 87 1.62 -29.47 -53.37
N ALA A 88 1.94 -29.25 -52.09
CA ALA A 88 3.27 -28.82 -51.66
C ALA A 88 4.35 -29.83 -52.06
N MET A 89 4.09 -31.12 -51.88
CA MET A 89 5.02 -32.18 -52.32
C MET A 89 5.20 -32.18 -53.85
N ASN A 90 4.14 -31.97 -54.63
CA ASN A 90 4.20 -31.93 -56.09
C ASN A 90 4.90 -30.66 -56.60
N GLU A 91 4.56 -29.49 -56.06
CA GLU A 91 5.15 -28.22 -56.44
C GLU A 91 6.63 -28.13 -56.05
N LEU A 92 7.03 -28.72 -54.91
CA LEU A 92 8.43 -28.84 -54.51
C LEU A 92 9.20 -29.74 -55.49
N LYS A 93 8.59 -30.85 -55.91
CA LYS A 93 9.19 -31.77 -56.91
C LYS A 93 9.38 -31.07 -58.25
N ASN A 94 8.42 -30.22 -58.65
CA ASN A 94 8.46 -29.47 -59.89
C ASN A 94 9.39 -28.24 -59.82
N GLY A 95 9.83 -27.85 -58.63
CA GLY A 95 10.69 -26.68 -58.40
C GLY A 95 9.96 -25.34 -58.43
N ASN A 96 8.63 -25.34 -58.28
CA ASN A 96 7.81 -24.12 -58.23
C ASN A 96 7.84 -23.44 -56.85
N ILE A 97 8.17 -24.22 -55.82
CA ILE A 97 8.49 -23.77 -54.45
C ILE A 97 9.85 -24.31 -54.03
N ASP A 98 10.47 -23.69 -53.05
CA ASP A 98 11.85 -23.97 -52.64
C ASP A 98 11.93 -24.85 -51.40
N ILE A 99 11.01 -24.68 -50.44
CA ILE A 99 11.04 -25.35 -49.13
C ILE A 99 9.64 -25.83 -48.74
N VAL A 100 9.56 -27.03 -48.15
CA VAL A 100 8.40 -27.53 -47.40
C VAL A 100 8.86 -28.01 -46.02
N ALA A 101 8.15 -27.63 -44.97
CA ALA A 101 8.44 -28.07 -43.59
C ALA A 101 7.69 -29.35 -43.22
N GLY A 102 8.20 -30.11 -42.25
CA GLY A 102 7.49 -31.28 -41.69
C GLY A 102 7.57 -32.54 -42.56
N MET A 103 8.53 -32.61 -43.48
CA MET A 103 8.66 -33.71 -44.44
C MET A 103 9.42 -34.89 -43.82
N LEU A 104 8.95 -36.11 -44.08
CA LEU A 104 9.61 -37.33 -43.63
C LEU A 104 10.73 -37.76 -44.58
N LYS A 105 11.90 -38.08 -44.02
CA LYS A 105 13.08 -38.53 -44.77
C LYS A 105 13.15 -40.06 -44.79
N ASN A 106 13.00 -40.67 -45.96
CA ASN A 106 13.05 -42.12 -46.17
C ASN A 106 13.59 -42.46 -47.58
N ASP A 107 13.76 -43.75 -47.89
CA ASP A 107 14.34 -44.21 -49.16
C ASP A 107 13.58 -43.77 -50.42
N GLN A 108 12.29 -43.46 -50.31
CA GLN A 108 11.50 -42.92 -51.42
C GLN A 108 11.65 -41.40 -51.53
N SER A 109 11.52 -40.68 -50.41
CA SER A 109 11.56 -39.22 -50.43
C SER A 109 12.95 -38.68 -50.77
N ILE A 110 14.04 -39.33 -50.37
CA ILE A 110 15.42 -38.92 -50.72
C ILE A 110 15.69 -39.02 -52.23
N LYS A 111 14.94 -39.86 -52.97
CA LYS A 111 15.06 -39.94 -54.44
C LYS A 111 14.41 -38.75 -55.14
N ILE A 112 13.45 -38.09 -54.49
CA ILE A 112 12.58 -37.05 -55.08
C ILE A 112 12.93 -35.66 -54.56
N TYR A 113 13.42 -35.54 -53.34
CA TYR A 113 13.75 -34.28 -52.67
C TYR A 113 15.16 -34.31 -52.09
N ASP A 114 15.69 -33.13 -51.78
CA ASP A 114 16.87 -33.00 -50.93
C ASP A 114 16.45 -32.60 -49.51
N PHE A 115 17.28 -32.99 -48.55
CA PHE A 115 17.04 -32.77 -47.13
C PHE A 115 18.32 -32.30 -46.48
N PRO A 116 18.24 -31.39 -45.49
CA PRO A 116 19.35 -31.12 -44.62
C PRO A 116 19.71 -32.38 -43.80
N GLU A 117 20.90 -32.34 -43.22
CA GLU A 117 21.43 -33.34 -42.30
C GLU A 117 20.69 -33.30 -40.97
N TYR A 118 20.41 -32.09 -40.46
CA TYR A 118 19.74 -31.87 -39.18
C TYR A 118 18.22 -31.90 -39.35
N ASP A 119 17.53 -32.63 -38.46
CA ASP A 119 16.08 -32.61 -38.32
C ASP A 119 15.58 -31.23 -37.85
N SER A 120 14.33 -30.92 -38.20
CA SER A 120 13.61 -29.76 -37.69
C SER A 120 12.64 -30.11 -36.58
N GLY A 121 12.63 -31.35 -36.10
CA GLY A 121 11.84 -31.81 -34.95
C GLY A 121 11.42 -33.28 -35.09
N TYR A 122 10.55 -33.70 -34.18
CA TYR A 122 10.05 -35.07 -34.10
C TYR A 122 8.53 -35.07 -34.02
N THR A 123 7.91 -35.94 -34.81
CA THR A 123 6.53 -36.38 -34.61
C THR A 123 6.55 -37.77 -34.01
N TYR A 124 5.50 -38.14 -33.30
CA TYR A 124 5.38 -39.44 -32.67
C TYR A 124 4.16 -40.16 -33.23
N THR A 125 4.22 -41.49 -33.18
CA THR A 125 3.06 -42.33 -33.47
C THR A 125 2.10 -42.25 -32.29
N THR A 126 0.84 -41.96 -32.59
CA THR A 126 -0.24 -41.87 -31.61
C THR A 126 -1.26 -42.93 -31.92
N LEU A 127 -1.81 -43.55 -30.88
CA LEU A 127 -3.07 -44.28 -30.95
C LEU A 127 -4.14 -43.36 -30.37
N SER A 128 -5.12 -42.97 -31.18
CA SER A 128 -6.17 -42.03 -30.79
C SER A 128 -7.55 -42.69 -30.85
N ILE A 129 -8.43 -42.29 -29.93
CA ILE A 129 -9.83 -42.73 -29.86
C ILE A 129 -10.76 -41.50 -29.80
N LEU A 130 -12.07 -41.68 -29.93
CA LEU A 130 -13.01 -40.58 -29.65
C LEU A 130 -13.00 -40.18 -28.17
N LYS A 131 -13.15 -38.89 -27.88
CA LYS A 131 -13.11 -38.35 -26.51
C LYS A 131 -14.15 -38.94 -25.56
N ASP A 132 -15.33 -39.28 -26.08
CA ASP A 132 -16.45 -39.87 -25.33
C ASP A 132 -16.29 -41.39 -25.11
N ASN A 133 -15.25 -42.01 -25.68
CA ASN A 133 -14.96 -43.41 -25.46
C ASN A 133 -14.20 -43.63 -24.13
N GLU A 134 -14.95 -44.08 -23.12
CA GLU A 134 -14.42 -44.39 -21.78
C GLU A 134 -13.91 -45.84 -21.64
N ASN A 135 -14.23 -46.72 -22.60
CA ASN A 135 -13.94 -48.16 -22.51
C ASN A 135 -12.47 -48.50 -22.80
N ILE A 136 -11.70 -47.56 -23.36
CA ILE A 136 -10.31 -47.76 -23.75
C ILE A 136 -9.42 -46.93 -22.83
N SER A 137 -8.57 -47.62 -22.06
CA SER A 137 -7.76 -47.03 -21.01
C SER A 137 -6.32 -46.78 -21.46
N GLN A 138 -5.77 -45.62 -21.09
CA GLN A 138 -4.34 -45.30 -21.29
C GLN A 138 -3.41 -46.08 -20.35
N SER A 139 -3.98 -46.69 -19.32
CA SER A 139 -3.25 -47.34 -18.23
C SER A 139 -3.53 -48.83 -18.11
N ASN A 140 -4.40 -49.38 -18.98
CA ASN A 140 -4.52 -50.82 -19.21
C ASN A 140 -4.61 -51.09 -20.72
N PHE A 141 -3.50 -51.51 -21.33
CA PHE A 141 -3.46 -51.77 -22.76
C PHE A 141 -4.15 -53.09 -23.17
N GLU A 142 -4.55 -53.95 -22.24
CA GLU A 142 -5.34 -55.14 -22.58
C GLU A 142 -6.70 -54.77 -23.18
N THR A 143 -7.24 -53.59 -22.84
CA THR A 143 -8.49 -53.07 -23.43
C THR A 143 -8.36 -52.78 -24.94
N LEU A 144 -7.15 -52.82 -25.49
CA LEU A 144 -6.91 -52.67 -26.92
C LEU A 144 -7.18 -53.98 -27.70
N ASN A 145 -7.31 -55.12 -27.01
CA ASN A 145 -7.65 -56.37 -27.68
C ASN A 145 -9.09 -56.35 -28.20
N GLY A 146 -9.26 -56.75 -29.46
CA GLY A 146 -10.53 -56.81 -30.18
C GLY A 146 -10.90 -55.52 -30.91
N LEU A 147 -10.09 -54.47 -30.82
CA LEU A 147 -10.37 -53.20 -31.48
C LEU A 147 -10.09 -53.24 -32.99
N LYS A 148 -10.90 -52.48 -33.73
CA LYS A 148 -10.61 -52.08 -35.11
C LYS A 148 -9.76 -50.82 -35.11
N VAL A 149 -8.57 -50.92 -35.68
CA VAL A 149 -7.59 -49.83 -35.69
C VAL A 149 -7.31 -49.40 -37.11
N GLY A 150 -7.76 -48.18 -37.45
CA GLY A 150 -7.52 -47.55 -38.75
C GLY A 150 -6.08 -47.06 -38.90
N TYR A 151 -5.46 -47.29 -40.05
CA TYR A 151 -4.12 -46.78 -40.36
C TYR A 151 -3.94 -46.47 -41.85
N PHE A 152 -3.06 -45.51 -42.18
CA PHE A 152 -2.69 -45.24 -43.56
C PHE A 152 -1.68 -46.28 -44.09
N GLU A 153 -1.97 -46.95 -45.21
CA GLU A 153 -1.08 -47.93 -45.84
C GLU A 153 0.26 -47.33 -46.28
N THR A 154 0.24 -46.05 -46.64
CA THR A 154 1.43 -45.28 -47.02
C THR A 154 2.38 -45.04 -45.83
N SER A 155 1.87 -45.10 -44.60
CA SER A 155 2.60 -44.79 -43.35
C SER A 155 3.20 -46.02 -42.67
N LYS A 156 3.98 -46.81 -43.42
CA LYS A 156 4.60 -48.06 -42.93
C LYS A 156 5.40 -47.92 -41.63
N VAL A 157 6.06 -46.78 -41.43
CA VAL A 157 6.85 -46.52 -40.21
C VAL A 157 5.96 -46.49 -38.96
N ARG A 158 4.81 -45.81 -39.05
CA ARG A 158 3.85 -45.70 -37.93
C ARG A 158 3.22 -47.05 -37.63
N LEU A 159 2.82 -47.79 -38.67
CA LEU A 159 2.30 -49.15 -38.52
C LEU A 159 3.31 -50.06 -37.82
N ASN A 160 4.57 -50.06 -38.25
CA ASN A 160 5.61 -50.88 -37.62
C ASN A 160 5.87 -50.48 -36.16
N ASN A 161 5.81 -49.19 -35.84
CA ASN A 161 5.91 -48.71 -34.46
C ASN A 161 4.75 -49.24 -33.61
N PHE A 162 3.52 -49.24 -34.15
CA PHE A 162 2.35 -49.75 -33.46
C PHE A 162 2.40 -51.27 -33.25
N ILE A 163 2.82 -52.03 -34.26
CA ILE A 163 3.01 -53.48 -34.14
C ILE A 163 4.02 -53.80 -33.03
N LYS A 164 5.17 -53.12 -33.00
CA LYS A 164 6.16 -53.27 -31.91
C LYS A 164 5.60 -52.88 -30.55
N PHE A 165 4.77 -51.83 -30.49
CA PHE A 165 4.08 -51.45 -29.26
C PHE A 165 3.14 -52.57 -28.78
N CYS A 166 2.37 -53.19 -29.69
CA CYS A 166 1.50 -54.31 -29.37
C CYS A 166 2.29 -55.53 -28.86
N GLU A 167 3.38 -55.90 -29.54
CA GLU A 167 4.28 -56.99 -29.13
C GLU A 167 4.85 -56.77 -27.72
N ASN A 168 5.34 -55.56 -27.42
CA ASN A 168 5.93 -55.23 -26.12
C ASN A 168 4.91 -55.22 -24.98
N ASN A 169 3.62 -55.04 -25.28
CA ASN A 169 2.55 -54.98 -24.30
C ASN A 169 1.62 -56.20 -24.34
N SER A 170 2.05 -57.30 -24.98
CA SER A 170 1.28 -58.56 -25.08
C SER A 170 -0.13 -58.40 -25.66
N ILE A 171 -0.31 -57.45 -26.59
CA ILE A 171 -1.58 -57.23 -27.29
C ILE A 171 -1.57 -58.07 -28.57
N THR A 172 -2.43 -59.09 -28.63
CA THR A 172 -2.36 -60.12 -29.68
C THR A 172 -3.58 -60.12 -30.62
N ASN A 173 -4.67 -59.46 -30.24
CA ASN A 173 -5.91 -59.47 -30.98
C ASN A 173 -6.27 -58.05 -31.43
N ILE A 174 -5.87 -57.61 -32.62
CA ILE A 174 -6.26 -56.30 -33.18
C ILE A 174 -6.64 -56.49 -34.65
N ASP A 175 -7.75 -55.86 -35.05
CA ASP A 175 -8.18 -55.83 -36.45
C ASP A 175 -7.66 -54.54 -37.11
N LEU A 176 -6.63 -54.66 -37.95
CA LEU A 176 -5.99 -53.52 -38.62
C LEU A 176 -6.73 -53.19 -39.92
N ILE A 177 -7.33 -52.01 -39.98
CA ILE A 177 -8.12 -51.55 -41.13
C ILE A 177 -7.29 -50.57 -41.99
N PRO A 178 -6.91 -50.96 -43.22
CA PRO A 178 -6.06 -50.13 -44.08
C PRO A 178 -6.84 -49.01 -44.78
N TYR A 179 -6.23 -47.82 -44.83
CA TYR A 179 -6.70 -46.68 -45.62
C TYR A 179 -5.66 -46.33 -46.69
N PRO A 180 -6.04 -46.33 -47.98
CA PRO A 180 -5.09 -46.35 -49.10
C PRO A 180 -4.42 -45.00 -49.40
N PHE A 181 -5.04 -43.88 -49.03
CA PHE A 181 -4.54 -42.55 -49.34
C PHE A 181 -4.34 -41.75 -48.06
N GLN A 182 -3.32 -40.88 -48.04
CA GLN A 182 -3.15 -39.89 -46.99
C GLN A 182 -3.80 -38.59 -47.46
N THR A 183 -5.11 -38.63 -47.71
CA THR A 183 -5.89 -37.48 -48.19
C THR A 183 -6.72 -36.89 -47.07
N GLY A 184 -6.06 -36.27 -46.09
CA GLY A 184 -6.73 -35.44 -45.10
C GLY A 184 -7.36 -36.24 -43.94
N LYS A 185 -8.66 -36.01 -43.68
CA LYS A 185 -9.37 -36.36 -42.43
C LYS A 185 -9.97 -37.77 -42.40
N GLU A 186 -9.65 -38.63 -43.36
CA GLU A 186 -10.30 -39.93 -43.54
C GLU A 186 -10.27 -40.82 -42.29
N LEU A 187 -9.12 -40.92 -41.61
CA LEU A 187 -9.03 -41.67 -40.36
C LEU A 187 -9.87 -41.03 -39.25
N SER A 188 -9.85 -39.69 -39.13
CA SER A 188 -10.70 -38.97 -38.17
C SER A 188 -12.19 -39.17 -38.47
N GLU A 189 -12.60 -39.16 -39.73
CA GLU A 189 -13.98 -39.39 -40.17
C GLU A 189 -14.42 -40.85 -39.94
N ALA A 190 -13.53 -41.81 -40.19
CA ALA A 190 -13.76 -43.23 -39.88
C ALA A 190 -13.93 -43.45 -38.37
N LEU A 191 -13.15 -42.73 -37.56
CA LEU A 191 -13.26 -42.76 -36.11
C LEU A 191 -14.56 -42.09 -35.63
N GLU A 192 -14.94 -40.93 -36.17
CA GLU A 192 -16.18 -40.21 -35.84
C GLU A 192 -17.44 -40.99 -36.25
N SER A 193 -17.39 -41.70 -37.37
CA SER A 193 -18.47 -42.57 -37.85
C SER A 193 -18.51 -43.94 -37.16
N LYS A 194 -17.55 -44.23 -36.27
CA LYS A 194 -17.38 -45.51 -35.55
C LYS A 194 -17.20 -46.72 -36.48
N GLU A 195 -16.60 -46.50 -37.65
CA GLU A 195 -16.14 -47.59 -38.53
C GLU A 195 -14.95 -48.33 -37.90
N VAL A 196 -14.07 -47.55 -37.27
CA VAL A 196 -12.93 -48.01 -36.47
C VAL A 196 -13.08 -47.51 -35.03
N ASP A 197 -12.52 -48.26 -34.09
CA ASP A 197 -12.55 -47.92 -32.66
C ASP A 197 -11.40 -47.00 -32.26
N ALA A 198 -10.28 -47.09 -32.98
CA ALA A 198 -9.08 -46.26 -32.79
C ALA A 198 -8.36 -46.02 -34.12
N ILE A 199 -7.47 -45.03 -34.14
CA ILE A 199 -6.64 -44.69 -35.31
C ILE A 199 -5.18 -44.54 -34.94
N ILE A 200 -4.30 -44.87 -35.89
CA ILE A 200 -2.85 -44.65 -35.79
C ILE A 200 -2.45 -43.48 -36.68
N ASP A 201 -2.02 -42.38 -36.06
CA ASP A 201 -1.54 -41.21 -36.81
C ASP A 201 -0.42 -40.45 -36.07
N GLY A 202 -0.08 -39.24 -36.53
CA GLY A 202 0.85 -38.32 -35.91
C GLY A 202 0.25 -37.46 -34.81
N ASP A 203 1.03 -37.23 -33.75
CA ASP A 203 0.71 -36.28 -32.69
C ASP A 203 0.54 -34.83 -33.17
N LEU A 204 1.07 -34.48 -34.34
CA LEU A 204 0.89 -33.18 -34.97
C LEU A 204 -0.44 -33.05 -35.74
N LEU A 205 -1.16 -34.16 -35.93
CA LEU A 205 -2.37 -34.25 -36.75
C LEU A 205 -3.63 -34.55 -35.92
N THR A 206 -3.52 -34.62 -34.59
CA THR A 206 -4.62 -34.98 -33.70
C THR A 206 -5.75 -33.95 -33.75
N ASN A 207 -6.98 -34.41 -33.98
CA ASN A 207 -8.16 -33.56 -34.06
C ASN A 207 -8.76 -33.24 -32.68
N LYS A 208 -9.56 -32.18 -32.56
CA LYS A 208 -10.20 -31.74 -31.30
C LYS A 208 -11.20 -32.72 -30.72
N ASN A 209 -11.74 -33.64 -31.51
CA ASN A 209 -12.66 -34.68 -31.04
C ASN A 209 -11.94 -35.97 -30.63
N GLU A 210 -10.62 -36.03 -30.80
CA GLU A 210 -9.79 -37.19 -30.52
C GLU A 210 -9.12 -37.08 -29.15
N LYS A 211 -8.82 -38.24 -28.60
CA LYS A 211 -8.09 -38.45 -27.35
C LYS A 211 -6.94 -39.41 -27.64
N VAL A 212 -5.70 -38.92 -27.51
CA VAL A 212 -4.50 -39.76 -27.65
C VAL A 212 -4.42 -40.71 -26.46
N VAL A 213 -4.51 -42.01 -26.72
CA VAL A 213 -4.39 -43.06 -25.69
C VAL A 213 -2.94 -43.27 -25.30
N VAL A 214 -2.07 -43.36 -26.31
CA VAL A 214 -0.65 -43.59 -26.11
C VAL A 214 0.14 -42.95 -27.23
N LYS A 215 1.37 -42.54 -26.92
CA LYS A 215 2.32 -41.90 -27.82
C LYS A 215 3.65 -42.63 -27.77
N PHE A 216 4.14 -43.11 -28.91
CA PHE A 216 5.36 -43.91 -29.00
C PHE A 216 6.03 -43.74 -30.38
N GLY A 217 7.25 -44.27 -30.55
CA GLY A 217 7.93 -44.30 -31.85
C GLY A 217 8.15 -42.91 -32.44
N ALA A 218 9.16 -42.19 -31.93
CA ALA A 218 9.57 -40.90 -32.46
C ALA A 218 10.09 -41.02 -33.91
N ILE A 219 9.65 -40.14 -34.78
CA ILE A 219 10.00 -40.07 -36.20
C ILE A 219 10.49 -38.64 -36.48
N PRO A 220 11.75 -38.46 -36.89
CA PRO A 220 12.26 -37.15 -37.23
C PRO A 220 11.61 -36.63 -38.52
N TYR A 221 11.28 -35.34 -38.54
CA TYR A 221 10.89 -34.62 -39.75
C TYR A 221 11.90 -33.51 -40.06
N TYR A 222 11.89 -33.10 -41.31
CA TYR A 222 12.91 -32.22 -41.88
C TYR A 222 12.24 -31.10 -42.69
N PHE A 223 13.00 -30.05 -42.97
CA PHE A 223 12.73 -29.23 -44.15
C PHE A 223 13.13 -30.03 -45.39
N ALA A 224 12.30 -30.07 -46.41
CA ALA A 224 12.65 -30.62 -47.72
C ALA A 224 12.87 -29.48 -48.72
N THR A 225 13.79 -29.69 -49.64
CA THR A 225 14.11 -28.77 -50.74
C THR A 225 13.97 -29.48 -52.08
N THR A 226 13.86 -28.69 -53.15
CA THR A 226 13.86 -29.18 -54.53
C THR A 226 15.11 -30.02 -54.80
N LYS A 227 14.95 -31.17 -55.46
CA LYS A 227 16.08 -32.07 -55.78
C LYS A 227 17.16 -31.34 -56.57
N GLY A 228 18.41 -31.46 -56.13
CA GLY A 228 19.57 -30.82 -56.76
C GLY A 228 19.76 -29.35 -56.35
N ASN A 229 18.90 -28.77 -55.51
CA ASN A 229 19.07 -27.41 -55.00
C ASN A 229 20.07 -27.40 -53.83
N THR A 230 21.35 -27.56 -54.18
CA THR A 230 22.45 -27.66 -53.20
C THR A 230 22.66 -26.35 -52.44
N LYS A 231 22.38 -25.19 -53.03
CA LYS A 231 22.56 -23.87 -52.39
C LYS A 231 21.66 -23.73 -51.16
N ILE A 232 20.35 -23.91 -51.32
CA ILE A 232 19.39 -23.80 -50.19
C ILE A 232 19.67 -24.89 -49.16
N THR A 233 19.91 -26.13 -49.60
CA THR A 233 20.14 -27.27 -48.70
C THR A 233 21.39 -27.08 -47.84
N GLN A 234 22.50 -26.56 -48.41
CA GLN A 234 23.72 -26.27 -47.67
C GLN A 234 23.55 -25.11 -46.69
N GLN A 235 22.80 -24.06 -47.06
CA GLN A 235 22.48 -22.96 -46.15
C GLN A 235 21.61 -23.45 -44.98
N LEU A 236 20.60 -24.28 -45.25
CA LEU A 236 19.81 -24.93 -44.20
C LEU A 236 20.70 -25.78 -43.28
N ASN A 237 21.61 -26.60 -43.82
CA ASN A 237 22.54 -27.38 -43.00
C ASN A 237 23.33 -26.50 -42.03
N HIS A 238 23.91 -25.41 -42.54
CA HIS A 238 24.70 -24.50 -41.72
C HIS A 238 23.86 -23.83 -40.63
N VAL A 239 22.67 -23.34 -40.98
CA VAL A 239 21.83 -22.59 -40.04
C VAL A 239 21.15 -23.48 -39.03
N LEU A 240 20.67 -24.66 -39.42
CA LEU A 240 20.11 -25.63 -38.47
C LEU A 240 21.15 -26.10 -37.46
N PHE A 241 22.40 -26.28 -37.89
CA PHE A 241 23.53 -26.52 -36.97
C PHE A 241 23.72 -25.34 -36.00
N LYS A 242 23.75 -24.10 -36.52
CA LYS A 242 23.93 -22.90 -35.69
C LYS A 242 22.82 -22.69 -34.66
N ILE A 243 21.56 -22.95 -35.03
CA ILE A 243 20.42 -22.89 -34.12
C ILE A 243 20.55 -23.95 -33.02
N LYS A 244 20.92 -25.19 -33.38
CA LYS A 244 21.13 -26.26 -32.39
C LYS A 244 22.35 -26.01 -31.49
N GLU A 245 23.39 -25.36 -32.00
CA GLU A 245 24.57 -24.97 -31.23
C GLU A 245 24.24 -23.84 -30.23
N SER A 246 23.43 -22.85 -30.64
CA SER A 246 23.07 -21.71 -29.80
C SER A 246 21.94 -22.02 -28.80
N ASP A 247 20.95 -22.82 -29.21
CA ASP A 247 19.82 -23.26 -28.39
C ASP A 247 19.51 -24.74 -28.65
N PRO A 248 20.17 -25.68 -27.95
CA PRO A 248 19.95 -27.12 -28.10
C PRO A 248 18.50 -27.56 -27.82
N ALA A 249 17.73 -26.75 -27.09
CA ALA A 249 16.35 -27.05 -26.71
C ALA A 249 15.31 -26.39 -27.63
N PHE A 250 15.73 -25.71 -28.70
CA PHE A 250 14.85 -24.93 -29.58
C PHE A 250 13.65 -25.72 -30.09
N ASN A 251 13.87 -26.91 -30.66
CA ASN A 251 12.82 -27.79 -31.17
C ASN A 251 11.84 -28.19 -30.06
N GLN A 252 12.34 -28.51 -28.86
CA GLN A 252 11.51 -28.90 -27.73
C GLN A 252 10.67 -27.72 -27.19
N LYS A 253 11.23 -26.50 -27.18
CA LYS A 253 10.50 -25.30 -26.77
C LYS A 253 9.35 -24.99 -27.71
N LEU A 254 9.59 -25.03 -29.03
CA LEU A 254 8.53 -24.84 -30.01
C LEU A 254 7.49 -25.97 -29.92
N TYR A 255 7.94 -27.22 -29.75
CA TYR A 255 7.04 -28.36 -29.59
C TYR A 255 6.12 -28.17 -28.38
N ASN A 256 6.69 -27.80 -27.22
CA ASN A 256 5.96 -27.51 -26.00
C ASN A 256 5.10 -26.24 -26.08
N LYS A 257 5.30 -25.36 -27.06
CA LYS A 257 4.48 -24.16 -27.24
C LYS A 257 3.22 -24.48 -28.03
N TYR A 258 3.32 -25.30 -29.06
CA TYR A 258 2.25 -25.53 -30.03
C TYR A 258 1.50 -26.86 -29.85
N PHE A 259 2.16 -27.87 -29.29
CA PHE A 259 1.61 -29.23 -29.18
C PHE A 259 1.53 -29.69 -27.72
N GLN A 260 1.27 -28.78 -26.77
CA GLN A 260 0.87 -29.22 -25.43
C GLN A 260 -0.42 -30.02 -25.57
N ILE A 261 -0.30 -31.33 -25.51
CA ILE A 261 -1.43 -32.24 -25.34
C ILE A 261 -2.19 -31.69 -24.13
N ASN A 262 -3.45 -31.27 -24.35
CA ASN A 262 -4.30 -30.69 -23.32
C ASN A 262 -4.16 -31.49 -22.02
N LYS A 263 -3.47 -30.92 -21.01
CA LYS A 263 -3.20 -31.57 -19.71
C LYS A 263 -4.49 -32.08 -19.04
N GLU A 264 -5.62 -31.45 -19.36
CA GLU A 264 -6.96 -31.85 -18.94
C GLU A 264 -7.35 -33.29 -19.35
N HIS A 265 -6.76 -33.85 -20.41
CA HIS A 265 -7.12 -35.17 -20.94
C HIS A 265 -6.31 -36.32 -20.31
N PHE A 266 -5.41 -36.03 -19.35
CA PHE A 266 -4.53 -37.02 -18.71
C PHE A 266 -5.01 -37.52 -17.34
N PHE A 267 -6.10 -36.97 -16.78
CA PHE A 267 -6.62 -37.47 -15.51
C PHE A 267 -7.61 -38.62 -15.71
N ILE A 268 -7.10 -39.80 -16.05
CA ILE A 268 -7.89 -41.04 -16.11
C ILE A 268 -7.23 -42.07 -15.20
N LEU A 269 -8.03 -42.60 -14.28
CA LEU A 269 -7.63 -43.67 -13.37
C LEU A 269 -7.93 -45.03 -13.99
N THR A 270 -7.09 -46.03 -13.77
CA THR A 270 -7.45 -47.42 -14.09
C THR A 270 -8.60 -47.88 -13.20
N GLU A 271 -9.30 -48.94 -13.62
CA GLU A 271 -10.25 -49.63 -12.73
C GLU A 271 -9.58 -50.10 -11.43
N GLU A 272 -8.32 -50.55 -11.51
CA GLU A 272 -7.52 -50.93 -10.34
C GLU A 272 -7.27 -49.74 -9.39
N GLU A 273 -6.86 -48.59 -9.92
CA GLU A 273 -6.64 -47.36 -9.15
C GLU A 273 -7.95 -46.82 -8.56
N GLN A 274 -9.05 -46.88 -9.31
CA GLN A 274 -10.35 -46.42 -8.83
C GLN A 274 -10.92 -47.35 -7.75
N SER A 275 -10.76 -48.67 -7.92
CA SER A 275 -11.04 -49.67 -6.88
C SER A 275 -10.16 -49.45 -5.65
N TYR A 276 -8.88 -49.14 -5.85
CA TYR A 276 -7.94 -48.83 -4.76
C TYR A 276 -8.44 -47.62 -3.94
N ILE A 277 -8.85 -46.54 -4.60
CA ILE A 277 -9.38 -45.33 -3.94
C ILE A 277 -10.69 -45.61 -3.18
N ASN A 278 -11.59 -46.37 -3.78
CA ASN A 278 -12.88 -46.70 -3.15
C ASN A 278 -12.71 -47.57 -1.89
N ASN A 279 -11.69 -48.43 -1.86
CA ASN A 279 -11.47 -49.39 -0.78
C ASN A 279 -10.45 -48.93 0.28
N MET A 280 -9.67 -47.88 0.03
CA MET A 280 -8.66 -47.39 0.97
C MET A 280 -9.25 -46.54 2.10
N ALA A 281 -8.65 -46.65 3.30
CA ALA A 281 -8.86 -45.69 4.38
C ALA A 281 -8.24 -44.32 4.03
N PRO A 282 -8.66 -43.22 4.68
CA PRO A 282 -7.98 -41.93 4.55
C PRO A 282 -6.49 -42.03 4.89
N LEU A 283 -5.64 -41.41 4.07
CA LEU A 283 -4.18 -41.39 4.25
C LEU A 283 -3.79 -40.35 5.29
N LYS A 284 -2.93 -40.72 6.22
CA LYS A 284 -2.35 -39.80 7.20
C LYS A 284 -1.29 -38.94 6.54
N ALA A 285 -1.64 -37.69 6.29
CA ALA A 285 -0.84 -36.72 5.57
C ALA A 285 -0.27 -35.68 6.54
N ILE A 286 1.05 -35.68 6.70
CA ILE A 286 1.74 -34.75 7.58
C ILE A 286 1.85 -33.38 6.91
N TYR A 287 1.51 -32.32 7.65
CA TYR A 287 1.82 -30.95 7.26
C TYR A 287 2.62 -30.25 8.37
N ILE A 288 3.56 -29.42 7.94
CA ILE A 288 4.44 -28.67 8.85
C ILE A 288 3.73 -27.36 9.19
N ASP A 289 3.55 -27.11 10.48
CA ASP A 289 2.91 -25.91 10.96
C ASP A 289 3.86 -24.70 10.97
N ASN A 290 3.28 -23.50 11.07
CA ASN A 290 4.00 -22.22 11.18
C ASN A 290 4.89 -21.87 9.98
N TYR A 291 4.57 -22.39 8.79
CA TYR A 291 5.31 -22.12 7.56
C TYR A 291 4.45 -21.30 6.57
N ASN A 292 3.96 -20.14 7.03
CA ASN A 292 3.08 -19.26 6.26
C ASN A 292 3.84 -18.56 5.09
N PRO A 293 3.25 -18.47 3.88
CA PRO A 293 1.88 -18.85 3.48
C PRO A 293 1.78 -20.27 2.90
N LEU A 294 2.84 -21.07 3.01
CA LEU A 294 2.92 -22.39 2.40
C LEU A 294 2.03 -23.41 3.12
N GLN A 295 2.11 -23.47 4.44
CA GLN A 295 1.26 -24.33 5.28
C GLN A 295 1.31 -23.85 6.73
N TYR A 296 0.15 -23.71 7.37
CA TYR A 296 0.02 -23.28 8.75
C TYR A 296 -1.34 -23.65 9.33
N TYR A 297 -1.47 -23.67 10.64
CA TYR A 297 -2.73 -23.82 11.34
C TYR A 297 -3.38 -22.44 11.55
N ASP A 298 -4.51 -22.17 10.89
CA ASP A 298 -5.26 -20.93 11.09
C ASP A 298 -6.07 -21.01 12.38
N ILE A 299 -5.71 -20.14 13.33
CA ILE A 299 -6.34 -20.05 14.65
C ILE A 299 -7.80 -19.60 14.56
N ASN A 300 -8.16 -18.79 13.55
CA ASN A 300 -9.51 -18.25 13.40
C ASN A 300 -10.47 -19.31 12.87
N THR A 301 -10.07 -20.02 11.82
CA THR A 301 -10.88 -21.09 11.21
C THR A 301 -10.72 -22.45 11.90
N LYS A 302 -9.70 -22.59 12.78
CA LYS A 302 -9.32 -23.82 13.48
C LYS A 302 -8.99 -24.97 12.53
N LYS A 303 -8.50 -24.65 11.33
CA LYS A 303 -8.18 -25.60 10.27
C LYS A 303 -6.79 -25.33 9.70
N PRO A 304 -6.12 -26.36 9.13
CA PRO A 304 -4.92 -26.13 8.33
C PRO A 304 -5.27 -25.31 7.08
N ALA A 305 -4.35 -24.40 6.72
CA ALA A 305 -4.46 -23.49 5.59
C ALA A 305 -3.08 -23.29 4.95
N GLY A 306 -3.04 -22.73 3.74
CA GLY A 306 -1.82 -22.43 3.01
C GLY A 306 -1.76 -23.10 1.64
N ILE A 307 -0.79 -22.66 0.85
CA ILE A 307 -0.61 -23.08 -0.56
C ILE A 307 -0.56 -24.61 -0.69
N PHE A 308 0.20 -25.30 0.16
CA PHE A 308 0.32 -26.76 0.06
C PHE A 308 -0.97 -27.47 0.47
N ILE A 309 -1.71 -26.92 1.43
CA ILE A 309 -3.00 -27.48 1.86
C ILE A 309 -4.02 -27.35 0.74
N ASP A 310 -4.06 -26.20 0.06
CA ASP A 310 -4.98 -25.96 -1.04
C ASP A 310 -4.65 -26.79 -2.29
N VAL A 311 -3.35 -26.99 -2.59
CA VAL A 311 -2.95 -27.95 -3.64
C VAL A 311 -3.39 -29.37 -3.28
N MET A 312 -3.26 -29.78 -2.02
CA MET A 312 -3.76 -31.09 -1.57
C MET A 312 -5.29 -31.22 -1.66
N ASN A 313 -6.03 -30.14 -1.41
CA ASN A 313 -7.48 -30.10 -1.62
C ASN A 313 -7.84 -30.26 -3.10
N LEU A 314 -7.08 -29.64 -4.00
CA LEU A 314 -7.28 -29.80 -5.45
C LEU A 314 -6.94 -31.23 -5.92
N ILE A 315 -5.86 -31.83 -5.40
CA ILE A 315 -5.52 -33.24 -5.64
C ILE A 315 -6.65 -34.16 -5.14
N THR A 316 -7.22 -33.86 -3.97
CA THR A 316 -8.38 -34.57 -3.41
C THR A 316 -9.58 -34.48 -4.35
N GLN A 317 -9.90 -33.28 -4.84
CA GLN A 317 -11.02 -33.04 -5.75
C GLN A 317 -10.88 -33.79 -7.07
N LYS A 318 -9.68 -33.82 -7.66
CA LYS A 318 -9.44 -34.51 -8.93
C LYS A 318 -9.38 -36.03 -8.75
N SER A 319 -8.66 -36.52 -7.74
CA SER A 319 -8.41 -37.96 -7.58
C SER A 319 -9.43 -38.73 -6.78
N GLY A 320 -10.16 -38.09 -5.86
CA GLY A 320 -10.99 -38.78 -4.88
C GLY A 320 -10.20 -39.37 -3.70
N LEU A 321 -8.87 -39.19 -3.64
CA LEU A 321 -8.08 -39.56 -2.47
C LEU A 321 -8.57 -38.80 -1.24
N ARG A 322 -8.52 -39.45 -0.07
CA ARG A 322 -8.95 -38.88 1.20
C ARG A 322 -7.75 -38.76 2.13
N PHE A 323 -7.59 -37.61 2.77
CA PHE A 323 -6.47 -37.32 3.67
C PHE A 323 -6.95 -36.99 5.09
N GLU A 324 -6.28 -37.57 6.07
CA GLU A 324 -6.33 -37.18 7.48
C GLU A 324 -5.07 -36.36 7.78
N LEU A 325 -5.22 -35.06 8.06
CA LEU A 325 -4.10 -34.17 8.23
C LEU A 325 -3.48 -34.29 9.63
N VAL A 326 -2.17 -34.57 9.68
CA VAL A 326 -1.38 -34.69 10.91
C VAL A 326 -0.48 -33.47 11.04
N ARG A 327 -0.68 -32.69 12.10
CA ARG A 327 0.11 -31.48 12.39
C ARG A 327 1.43 -31.85 13.07
N VAL A 328 2.54 -31.36 12.54
CA VAL A 328 3.87 -31.43 13.17
C VAL A 328 4.53 -30.04 13.20
N LYS A 329 5.60 -29.88 14.00
CA LYS A 329 6.33 -28.61 14.10
C LYS A 329 7.53 -28.51 13.16
N SER A 330 8.07 -29.62 12.69
CA SER A 330 9.27 -29.63 11.85
C SER A 330 9.31 -30.78 10.86
N TYR A 331 10.20 -30.67 9.85
CA TYR A 331 10.47 -31.78 8.93
C TYR A 331 11.11 -32.97 9.63
N GLU A 332 11.96 -32.74 10.64
CA GLU A 332 12.58 -33.83 11.42
C GLU A 332 11.51 -34.68 12.12
N GLU A 333 10.52 -34.05 12.75
CA GLU A 333 9.38 -34.75 13.35
C GLU A 333 8.56 -35.50 12.27
N ALA A 334 8.36 -34.88 11.10
CA ALA A 334 7.70 -35.53 9.98
C ALA A 334 8.44 -36.80 9.53
N TYR A 335 9.77 -36.72 9.40
CA TYR A 335 10.61 -37.85 9.00
C TYR A 335 10.60 -38.98 10.03
N GLU A 336 10.60 -38.65 11.32
CA GLU A 336 10.46 -39.66 12.38
C GLU A 336 9.13 -40.40 12.29
N LEU A 337 8.02 -39.69 12.04
CA LEU A 337 6.70 -40.31 11.89
C LEU A 337 6.57 -41.20 10.65
N ILE A 338 7.19 -40.79 9.53
CA ILE A 338 7.25 -41.61 8.30
C ILE A 338 8.08 -42.87 8.54
N LYS A 339 9.29 -42.76 9.09
CA LYS A 339 10.16 -43.91 9.41
C LYS A 339 9.49 -44.85 10.40
N ALA A 340 8.73 -44.30 11.36
CA ALA A 340 7.94 -45.08 12.32
C ALA A 340 6.65 -45.67 11.73
N LYS A 341 6.33 -45.42 10.45
CA LYS A 341 5.10 -45.84 9.76
C LYS A 341 3.82 -45.39 10.47
N LYS A 342 3.87 -44.23 11.12
CA LYS A 342 2.71 -43.60 11.79
C LYS A 342 1.96 -42.64 10.88
N ALA A 343 2.53 -42.32 9.72
CA ALA A 343 1.93 -41.52 8.67
C ALA A 343 2.25 -42.11 7.30
N ASP A 344 1.42 -41.79 6.31
CA ASP A 344 1.52 -42.33 4.95
C ASP A 344 2.28 -41.39 4.01
N LEU A 345 2.21 -40.08 4.24
CA LEU A 345 2.88 -39.09 3.41
C LEU A 345 3.23 -37.77 4.11
N ILE A 346 4.14 -37.02 3.51
CA ILE A 346 4.53 -35.65 3.87
C ILE A 346 4.08 -34.70 2.77
N ILE A 347 3.27 -33.72 3.14
CA ILE A 347 2.87 -32.60 2.30
C ILE A 347 4.03 -31.59 2.24
N GLY A 348 4.38 -31.14 1.04
CA GLY A 348 5.42 -30.12 0.89
C GLY A 348 6.84 -30.62 1.05
N ALA A 349 7.10 -31.92 0.83
CA ALA A 349 8.44 -32.49 0.94
C ALA A 349 9.42 -31.83 -0.06
N PRO A 350 10.66 -31.51 0.36
CA PRO A 350 11.68 -31.02 -0.56
C PRO A 350 11.97 -32.06 -1.65
N SER A 351 11.97 -31.67 -2.92
CA SER A 351 12.25 -32.58 -4.04
C SER A 351 13.75 -32.93 -4.17
N ILE A 352 14.32 -33.52 -3.13
CA ILE A 352 15.75 -33.83 -3.00
C ILE A 352 15.90 -35.33 -2.67
N TYR A 353 16.36 -36.11 -3.65
CA TYR A 353 16.47 -37.57 -3.54
C TYR A 353 17.32 -38.06 -2.35
N PRO A 354 18.51 -37.50 -2.06
CA PRO A 354 19.30 -37.94 -0.91
C PRO A 354 18.54 -37.88 0.43
N ILE A 355 17.75 -36.83 0.65
CA ILE A 355 16.94 -36.65 1.87
C ILE A 355 15.80 -37.66 1.91
N ALA A 356 15.17 -37.91 0.77
CA ALA A 356 14.11 -38.90 0.63
C ALA A 356 14.61 -40.32 0.92
N ASP A 357 15.80 -40.66 0.42
CA ASP A 357 16.42 -41.95 0.67
C ASP A 357 16.87 -42.13 2.11
N GLU A 358 17.49 -41.12 2.72
CA GLU A 358 17.89 -41.12 4.13
C GLU A 358 16.69 -41.26 5.09
N ASN A 359 15.54 -40.70 4.72
CA ASN A 359 14.34 -40.67 5.57
C ASN A 359 13.23 -41.64 5.12
N GLU A 360 13.58 -42.63 4.29
CA GLU A 360 12.70 -43.73 3.87
C GLU A 360 11.37 -43.32 3.23
N PHE A 361 11.39 -42.31 2.35
CA PHE A 361 10.23 -41.94 1.53
C PHE A 361 10.53 -41.85 0.04
N THR A 362 9.51 -41.98 -0.80
CA THR A 362 9.56 -41.80 -2.25
C THR A 362 8.97 -40.47 -2.63
N LEU A 363 9.67 -39.71 -3.47
CA LEU A 363 9.20 -38.44 -3.99
C LEU A 363 8.23 -38.65 -5.16
N THR A 364 7.11 -37.94 -5.14
CA THR A 364 6.28 -37.73 -6.34
C THR A 364 6.96 -36.73 -7.29
N LYS A 365 6.35 -36.54 -8.47
CA LYS A 365 6.64 -35.36 -9.29
C LYS A 365 6.46 -34.09 -8.46
N SER A 366 7.34 -33.11 -8.70
CA SER A 366 7.21 -31.78 -8.10
C SER A 366 5.95 -31.10 -8.64
N TYR A 367 5.16 -30.53 -7.74
CA TYR A 367 3.94 -29.78 -8.07
C TYR A 367 4.15 -28.27 -7.97
N LEU A 368 5.27 -27.82 -7.39
CA LEU A 368 5.52 -26.41 -7.17
C LEU A 368 7.02 -26.10 -7.13
N LYS A 369 7.36 -24.89 -7.59
CA LYS A 369 8.74 -24.39 -7.63
C LYS A 369 8.77 -22.97 -7.13
N PHE A 370 9.68 -22.68 -6.22
CA PHE A 370 9.86 -21.35 -5.65
C PHE A 370 11.30 -20.88 -5.77
N ASP A 371 11.44 -19.57 -5.96
CA ASP A 371 12.73 -18.90 -5.82
C ASP A 371 13.00 -18.62 -4.34
N MET A 372 14.19 -18.96 -3.87
CA MET A 372 14.67 -18.63 -2.54
C MET A 372 15.39 -17.30 -2.58
N VAL A 373 15.08 -16.43 -1.62
CA VAL A 373 15.67 -15.10 -1.51
C VAL A 373 16.28 -14.92 -0.12
N GLU A 374 17.33 -14.12 -0.06
CA GLU A 374 17.96 -13.70 1.17
C GLU A 374 17.46 -12.31 1.57
N VAL A 375 17.38 -12.07 2.87
CA VAL A 375 17.05 -10.76 3.44
C VAL A 375 18.22 -10.30 4.31
N VAL A 376 18.75 -9.13 3.98
CA VAL A 376 19.91 -8.52 4.65
C VAL A 376 19.63 -7.06 5.00
N ARG A 377 20.51 -6.42 5.77
CA ARG A 377 20.45 -4.97 6.00
C ARG A 377 21.03 -4.16 4.83
N LYS A 378 20.36 -3.09 4.41
CA LYS A 378 20.72 -2.18 3.29
C LYS A 378 22.17 -1.65 3.31
N ASN A 379 22.77 -1.50 4.49
CA ASN A 379 24.07 -0.83 4.66
C ASN A 379 25.24 -1.77 4.98
N LYS A 380 25.07 -3.10 4.93
CA LYS A 380 26.23 -4.00 4.99
C LYS A 380 26.83 -4.10 3.60
N ASN A 381 28.09 -3.67 3.45
CA ASN A 381 28.90 -3.88 2.25
C ASN A 381 28.86 -5.36 1.86
N ASN A 382 28.04 -5.70 0.86
CA ASN A 382 27.73 -7.06 0.39
C ASN A 382 28.93 -7.83 -0.21
N GLN A 383 30.17 -7.38 -0.01
CA GLN A 383 31.36 -8.01 -0.61
C GLN A 383 32.58 -8.13 0.31
N GLN A 384 32.52 -7.76 1.60
CA GLN A 384 33.74 -7.75 2.41
C GLN A 384 33.68 -8.32 3.84
N ASN A 385 32.57 -8.91 4.25
CA ASN A 385 32.56 -9.80 5.42
C ASN A 385 31.60 -10.95 5.09
N ASN A 386 32.12 -12.19 5.00
CA ASN A 386 31.27 -13.36 4.96
C ASN A 386 30.24 -13.24 6.09
N PRO A 387 28.92 -13.34 5.80
CA PRO A 387 27.93 -13.34 6.85
C PRO A 387 28.27 -14.49 7.81
N LYS A 388 28.29 -14.21 9.11
CA LYS A 388 28.64 -15.22 10.12
C LYS A 388 27.40 -15.85 10.71
N ILE A 389 26.29 -15.11 10.83
CA ILE A 389 25.10 -15.57 11.52
C ILE A 389 23.88 -15.53 10.60
N ILE A 390 23.24 -16.68 10.39
CA ILE A 390 21.98 -16.80 9.68
C ILE A 390 20.83 -17.06 10.65
N ALA A 391 19.74 -16.30 10.55
CA ALA A 391 18.52 -16.52 11.31
C ALA A 391 17.54 -17.36 10.50
N LEU A 392 17.10 -18.50 11.03
CA LEU A 392 16.16 -19.41 10.36
C LEU A 392 15.00 -19.79 11.30
N PRO A 393 13.76 -19.87 10.81
CA PRO A 393 12.67 -20.40 11.61
C PRO A 393 12.83 -21.90 11.84
N ILE A 394 12.42 -22.37 13.01
CA ILE A 394 12.36 -23.78 13.36
C ILE A 394 11.41 -24.48 12.37
N GLY A 395 11.83 -25.66 11.89
CA GLY A 395 11.01 -26.49 11.02
C GLY A 395 11.00 -26.10 9.54
N GLY A 396 11.75 -25.07 9.14
CA GLY A 396 11.96 -24.80 7.72
C GLY A 396 12.90 -25.80 7.04
N ALA A 397 12.73 -25.97 5.74
CA ALA A 397 13.53 -26.88 4.91
C ALA A 397 14.78 -26.17 4.37
N TYR A 398 15.95 -26.40 5.00
CA TYR A 398 17.18 -25.64 4.75
C TYR A 398 18.36 -26.52 4.34
N TYR A 399 18.32 -27.06 3.13
CA TYR A 399 19.29 -28.09 2.69
C TYR A 399 20.50 -27.58 1.92
N ASN A 400 20.47 -26.33 1.46
CA ASN A 400 21.53 -25.72 0.62
C ASN A 400 22.21 -24.53 1.30
N ILE A 401 22.17 -24.46 2.63
CA ILE A 401 22.83 -23.40 3.38
C ILE A 401 24.31 -23.77 3.54
N ASN A 402 25.20 -22.84 3.19
CA ASN A 402 26.65 -23.08 3.29
C ASN A 402 27.04 -23.38 4.76
N ASN A 403 27.93 -24.36 4.96
CA ASN A 403 28.40 -24.78 6.28
C ASN A 403 29.21 -23.70 7.02
N ASP A 404 29.57 -22.62 6.34
CA ASP A 404 30.30 -21.49 6.91
C ASP A 404 29.44 -20.56 7.79
N TYR A 405 28.11 -20.78 7.82
CA TYR A 405 27.19 -19.99 8.63
C TYR A 405 26.94 -20.59 10.03
N GLU A 406 26.97 -19.75 11.05
CA GLU A 406 26.41 -20.03 12.36
C GLU A 406 24.87 -19.87 12.30
N ILE A 407 24.14 -20.94 12.57
CA ILE A 407 22.68 -20.96 12.46
C ILE A 407 22.04 -20.65 13.81
N ASN A 408 21.25 -19.58 13.84
CA ASN A 408 20.37 -19.24 14.96
C ASN A 408 18.91 -19.54 14.60
N LEU A 409 18.30 -20.45 15.36
CA LEU A 409 16.91 -20.87 15.16
C LEU A 409 15.94 -19.97 15.95
N TYR A 410 14.82 -19.64 15.33
CA TYR A 410 13.73 -18.81 15.90
C TYR A 410 12.37 -19.49 15.74
N ASP A 411 11.37 -19.13 16.53
CA ASP A 411 10.07 -19.79 16.46
C ASP A 411 9.28 -19.37 15.21
N THR A 412 9.43 -18.12 14.76
CA THR A 412 8.71 -17.58 13.58
C THR A 412 9.63 -16.85 12.61
N PHE A 413 9.19 -16.71 11.36
CA PHE A 413 9.95 -15.99 10.34
C PHE A 413 10.04 -14.48 10.65
N GLU A 414 9.04 -13.89 11.29
CA GLU A 414 9.08 -12.48 11.74
C GLU A 414 10.16 -12.24 12.78
N GLU A 415 10.43 -13.22 13.65
CA GLU A 415 11.54 -13.15 14.60
C GLU A 415 12.89 -13.18 13.87
N CYS A 416 13.03 -14.00 12.82
CA CYS A 416 14.22 -13.99 11.96
C CYS A 416 14.43 -12.62 11.31
N LEU A 417 13.39 -12.05 10.70
CA LEU A 417 13.46 -10.71 10.11
C LEU A 417 13.82 -9.66 11.16
N THR A 418 13.25 -9.78 12.37
CA THR A 418 13.56 -8.88 13.49
C THR A 418 15.01 -9.00 13.95
N ALA A 419 15.57 -10.21 13.97
CA ALA A 419 16.97 -10.44 14.31
C ALA A 419 17.92 -9.81 13.28
N VAL A 420 17.59 -9.91 11.99
CA VAL A 420 18.35 -9.24 10.93
C VAL A 420 18.18 -7.73 11.01
N GLU A 421 16.99 -7.20 11.28
CA GLU A 421 16.74 -5.75 11.42
C GLU A 421 17.52 -5.17 12.61
N LYS A 422 17.56 -5.88 13.75
CA LYS A 422 18.30 -5.48 14.97
C LYS A 422 19.82 -5.68 14.86
N GLY A 423 20.27 -6.50 13.91
CA GLY A 423 21.69 -6.81 13.72
C GLY A 423 22.24 -7.94 14.59
N THR A 424 21.38 -8.72 15.25
CA THR A 424 21.77 -9.94 15.97
C THR A 424 21.97 -11.14 15.02
N ALA A 425 21.44 -11.05 13.79
CA ALA A 425 21.78 -11.92 12.68
C ALA A 425 22.25 -11.09 11.48
N ASP A 426 23.01 -11.71 10.57
CA ASP A 426 23.53 -11.05 9.38
C ASP A 426 22.56 -11.14 8.20
N LEU A 427 21.91 -12.31 8.06
CA LEU A 427 20.90 -12.55 7.05
C LEU A 427 19.86 -13.57 7.52
N THR A 428 18.75 -13.64 6.80
CA THR A 428 17.78 -14.74 6.83
C THR A 428 17.45 -15.14 5.40
N CYS A 429 16.91 -16.33 5.18
CA CYS A 429 16.48 -16.78 3.86
C CYS A 429 15.09 -17.42 3.92
N GLY A 430 14.35 -17.27 2.83
CA GLY A 430 13.00 -17.81 2.69
C GLY A 430 12.57 -17.82 1.24
N ASN A 431 11.43 -18.43 0.94
CA ASN A 431 10.87 -18.33 -0.41
C ASN A 431 10.37 -16.90 -0.66
N ASN A 432 10.48 -16.47 -1.91
CA ASN A 432 10.01 -15.18 -2.42
C ASN A 432 8.64 -14.78 -1.86
N HIS A 433 7.64 -15.66 -1.99
CA HIS A 433 6.26 -15.32 -1.64
C HIS A 433 6.10 -15.04 -0.13
N SER A 434 6.77 -15.80 0.71
CA SER A 434 6.78 -15.58 2.17
C SER A 434 7.50 -14.29 2.50
N VAL A 435 8.71 -14.11 1.98
CA VAL A 435 9.55 -12.94 2.29
C VAL A 435 8.86 -11.65 1.87
N SER A 436 8.35 -11.58 0.65
CA SER A 436 7.63 -10.40 0.16
C SER A 436 6.40 -10.11 1.00
N ASN A 437 5.67 -11.15 1.44
CA ASN A 437 4.53 -10.99 2.31
C ASN A 437 4.92 -10.43 3.69
N TYR A 438 5.88 -11.04 4.39
CA TYR A 438 6.30 -10.57 5.72
C TYR A 438 6.92 -9.17 5.69
N LEU A 439 7.66 -8.82 4.62
CA LEU A 439 8.22 -7.49 4.46
C LEU A 439 7.16 -6.43 4.13
N ALA A 440 6.10 -6.79 3.39
CA ALA A 440 4.98 -5.90 3.15
C ALA A 440 4.11 -5.73 4.42
N ALA A 441 3.96 -6.80 5.19
CA ALA A 441 3.19 -6.83 6.42
C ALA A 441 3.86 -6.13 7.59
N GLY A 442 5.18 -6.20 7.70
CA GLY A 442 5.95 -5.63 8.81
C GLY A 442 6.68 -4.34 8.45
N TYR A 443 7.03 -3.55 9.47
CA TYR A 443 7.86 -2.35 9.28
C TYR A 443 9.35 -2.69 9.46
N TYR A 444 10.03 -2.97 8.34
CA TYR A 444 11.45 -3.33 8.28
C TYR A 444 12.25 -2.35 7.40
N PRO A 445 12.46 -1.09 7.83
CA PRO A 445 12.99 -0.03 6.97
C PRO A 445 14.44 -0.27 6.54
N ASN A 446 15.21 -1.05 7.31
CA ASN A 446 16.61 -1.30 7.03
C ASN A 446 16.85 -2.62 6.28
N LEU A 447 15.83 -3.43 6.05
CA LEU A 447 15.97 -4.69 5.31
C LEU A 447 15.89 -4.48 3.80
N THR A 448 16.58 -5.33 3.06
CA THR A 448 16.49 -5.45 1.61
C THR A 448 16.54 -6.92 1.22
N VAL A 449 15.87 -7.26 0.13
CA VAL A 449 15.90 -8.60 -0.46
C VAL A 449 17.05 -8.67 -1.46
N ILE A 450 17.81 -9.76 -1.41
CA ILE A 450 18.80 -10.13 -2.41
C ILE A 450 18.30 -11.40 -3.07
N SER A 451 18.21 -11.36 -4.40
CA SER A 451 17.90 -12.53 -5.21
C SER A 451 19.12 -13.43 -5.31
N ASN A 452 18.93 -14.72 -5.06
CA ASN A 452 19.91 -15.75 -5.39
C ASN A 452 19.36 -16.64 -6.51
N ASP A 453 20.23 -17.39 -7.19
CA ASP A 453 19.85 -18.34 -8.24
C ASP A 453 19.27 -19.66 -7.68
N PHE A 454 19.07 -19.76 -6.36
CA PHE A 454 18.59 -20.96 -5.70
C PHE A 454 17.08 -21.12 -5.86
N LYS A 455 16.68 -22.24 -6.48
CA LYS A 455 15.29 -22.64 -6.63
C LYS A 455 15.04 -23.91 -5.84
N THR A 456 13.90 -23.95 -5.14
CA THR A 456 13.44 -25.13 -4.41
C THR A 456 12.22 -25.69 -5.11
N GLU A 457 12.27 -26.99 -5.40
CA GLU A 457 11.15 -27.76 -5.91
C GLU A 457 10.50 -28.54 -4.77
N VAL A 458 9.18 -28.66 -4.85
CA VAL A 458 8.35 -29.24 -3.79
C VAL A 458 7.51 -30.38 -4.35
N SER A 459 7.60 -31.53 -3.68
CA SER A 459 6.90 -32.78 -3.99
C SER A 459 6.06 -33.25 -2.80
N ILE A 460 5.32 -34.33 -2.98
CA ILE A 460 4.77 -35.13 -1.89
C ILE A 460 5.75 -36.27 -1.61
N GLY A 461 6.03 -36.54 -0.33
CA GLY A 461 6.87 -37.68 0.08
C GLY A 461 5.99 -38.83 0.56
N LEU A 462 6.04 -40.00 -0.08
CA LEU A 462 5.27 -41.20 0.28
C LEU A 462 6.12 -42.16 1.10
N ALA A 463 5.61 -42.68 2.22
CA ALA A 463 6.34 -43.62 3.07
C ALA A 463 6.74 -44.90 2.30
N LYS A 464 7.97 -45.40 2.50
CA LYS A 464 8.42 -46.69 1.95
C LYS A 464 7.94 -47.87 2.81
N PRO A 465 7.61 -49.04 2.22
CA PRO A 465 7.58 -49.31 0.79
C PRO A 465 6.37 -48.63 0.12
N THR A 466 6.63 -47.99 -1.01
CA THR A 466 5.62 -47.17 -1.69
C THR A 466 4.66 -48.05 -2.46
N ASN A 467 3.35 -47.81 -2.29
CA ASN A 467 2.33 -48.43 -3.11
C ASN A 467 2.33 -47.80 -4.52
N ASN A 468 2.53 -48.62 -5.57
CA ASN A 468 2.61 -48.15 -6.95
C ASN A 468 1.32 -47.47 -7.44
N ASN A 469 0.15 -47.99 -7.04
CA ASN A 469 -1.14 -47.38 -7.40
C ASN A 469 -1.26 -46.00 -6.75
N LEU A 470 -0.90 -45.86 -5.46
CA LEU A 470 -0.92 -44.56 -4.80
C LEU A 470 0.01 -43.53 -5.47
N LEU A 471 1.25 -43.94 -5.79
CA LEU A 471 2.21 -43.08 -6.48
C LEU A 471 1.71 -42.67 -7.87
N SER A 472 1.14 -43.61 -8.63
CA SER A 472 0.57 -43.37 -9.95
C SER A 472 -0.60 -42.38 -9.89
N ILE A 473 -1.56 -42.59 -8.99
CA ILE A 473 -2.72 -41.72 -8.78
C ILE A 473 -2.29 -40.28 -8.47
N ILE A 474 -1.36 -40.11 -7.52
CA ILE A 474 -0.91 -38.77 -7.11
C ILE A 474 -0.15 -38.09 -8.26
N ASN A 475 0.71 -38.81 -8.99
CA ASN A 475 1.42 -38.23 -10.13
C ASN A 475 0.48 -37.83 -11.27
N LYS A 476 -0.56 -38.62 -11.56
CA LYS A 476 -1.61 -38.26 -12.52
C LYS A 476 -2.36 -37.01 -12.06
N ALA A 477 -2.71 -36.93 -10.77
CA ALA A 477 -3.38 -35.77 -10.19
C ALA A 477 -2.53 -34.51 -10.33
N ILE A 478 -1.25 -34.58 -9.95
CA ILE A 478 -0.28 -33.48 -10.11
C ILE A 478 -0.13 -33.06 -11.58
N TYR A 479 -0.07 -34.01 -12.51
CA TYR A 479 0.08 -33.71 -13.94
C TYR A 479 -1.14 -32.99 -14.52
N SER A 480 -2.33 -33.27 -13.98
CA SER A 480 -3.59 -32.65 -14.39
C SER A 480 -3.85 -31.25 -13.81
N LEU A 481 -2.96 -30.75 -12.94
CA LEU A 481 -3.06 -29.39 -12.40
C LEU A 481 -2.65 -28.38 -13.49
N SER A 482 -3.51 -27.42 -13.77
CA SER A 482 -3.23 -26.34 -14.69
C SER A 482 -2.29 -25.30 -14.05
N GLU A 483 -1.54 -24.57 -14.86
CA GLU A 483 -0.70 -23.48 -14.33
C GLU A 483 -1.53 -22.34 -13.73
N GLU A 484 -2.76 -22.16 -14.22
CA GLU A 484 -3.69 -21.15 -13.72
C GLU A 484 -4.21 -21.54 -12.33
N GLU A 485 -4.62 -22.80 -12.14
CA GLU A 485 -5.06 -23.32 -10.82
C GLU A 485 -3.98 -23.11 -9.75
N ILE A 486 -2.72 -23.41 -10.07
CA ILE A 486 -1.60 -23.22 -9.14
C ILE A 486 -1.34 -21.73 -8.86
N LYS A 487 -1.37 -20.87 -9.89
CA LYS A 487 -1.18 -19.42 -9.72
C LYS A 487 -2.28 -18.80 -8.85
N ASP A 488 -3.52 -19.22 -9.04
CA ASP A 488 -4.67 -18.75 -8.25
C ASP A 488 -4.53 -19.13 -6.77
N ILE A 489 -4.12 -20.38 -6.49
CA ILE A 489 -3.85 -20.82 -5.11
C ILE A 489 -2.77 -19.94 -4.46
N ILE A 490 -1.66 -19.68 -5.16
CA ILE A 490 -0.57 -18.83 -4.63
C ILE A 490 -1.08 -17.41 -4.38
N TYR A 491 -1.82 -16.84 -5.34
CA TYR A 491 -2.37 -15.49 -5.25
C TYR A 491 -3.32 -15.33 -4.06
N LEU A 492 -4.29 -16.25 -3.90
CA LEU A 492 -5.27 -16.20 -2.82
C LEU A 492 -4.63 -16.36 -1.44
N ASN A 493 -3.58 -17.18 -1.33
CA ASN A 493 -2.87 -17.39 -0.06
C ASN A 493 -1.89 -16.27 0.27
N THR A 494 -1.47 -15.44 -0.70
CA THR A 494 -0.53 -14.33 -0.46
C THR A 494 -1.23 -13.00 -0.19
N ILE A 495 -2.45 -12.80 -0.68
CA ILE A 495 -3.20 -11.53 -0.48
C ILE A 495 -4.10 -11.56 0.76
N ASN A 496 -4.68 -12.72 1.11
CA ASN A 496 -5.67 -12.83 2.18
C ASN A 496 -5.08 -12.84 3.59
N ILE A 497 -3.78 -12.65 3.75
CA ILE A 497 -3.17 -12.67 5.07
C ILE A 497 -3.45 -11.32 5.74
N LYS A 498 -4.55 -11.31 6.48
CA LYS A 498 -4.96 -10.23 7.37
C LYS A 498 -3.93 -10.10 8.48
N HIS A 499 -2.90 -9.30 8.26
CA HIS A 499 -2.06 -8.86 9.36
C HIS A 499 -2.81 -7.77 10.14
N SER A 500 -2.87 -7.93 11.46
CA SER A 500 -3.31 -6.86 12.35
C SER A 500 -2.30 -5.73 12.28
N VAL A 501 -2.68 -4.58 11.72
CA VAL A 501 -1.82 -3.39 11.69
C VAL A 501 -1.41 -3.06 13.12
N THR A 502 -0.11 -3.14 13.41
CA THR A 502 0.39 -2.78 14.74
C THR A 502 0.30 -1.26 14.93
N LEU A 503 0.11 -0.80 16.17
CA LEU A 503 0.09 0.65 16.47
C LEU A 503 1.37 1.36 15.99
N LYS A 504 2.52 0.68 16.09
CA LYS A 504 3.81 1.19 15.62
C LYS A 504 3.78 1.42 14.10
N GLN A 505 3.32 0.43 13.34
CA GLN A 505 3.24 0.53 11.88
C GLN A 505 2.23 1.58 11.44
N PHE A 506 1.04 1.62 12.06
CA PHE A 506 0.06 2.68 11.81
C PHE A 506 0.66 4.08 12.00
N PHE A 507 1.43 4.29 13.08
CA PHE A 507 2.07 5.57 13.37
C PHE A 507 3.09 5.97 12.28
N PHE A 508 3.94 5.04 11.82
CA PHE A 508 4.93 5.34 10.79
C PHE A 508 4.30 5.52 9.40
N ASP A 509 3.33 4.69 9.03
CA ASP A 509 2.62 4.79 7.75
C ASP A 509 1.79 6.08 7.67
N ASN A 510 1.34 6.60 8.82
CA ASN A 510 0.47 7.78 8.92
C ASN A 510 1.13 8.92 9.72
N LEU A 511 2.45 9.09 9.61
CA LEU A 511 3.20 10.08 10.40
C LEU A 511 2.63 11.49 10.24
N ALA A 512 2.29 11.90 9.02
CA ALA A 512 1.71 13.21 8.73
C ALA A 512 0.36 13.42 9.43
N LEU A 513 -0.50 12.40 9.45
CA LEU A 513 -1.80 12.44 10.14
C LEU A 513 -1.60 12.57 11.66
N CYS A 514 -0.68 11.78 12.24
CA CYS A 514 -0.39 11.83 13.67
C CYS A 514 0.13 13.21 14.09
N ILE A 515 1.06 13.79 13.30
CA ILE A 515 1.57 15.15 13.52
C ILE A 515 0.44 16.18 13.43
N ALA A 516 -0.45 16.07 12.45
CA ALA A 516 -1.58 16.98 12.29
C ALA A 516 -2.54 16.95 13.50
N VAL A 517 -2.85 15.75 14.02
CA VAL A 517 -3.70 15.59 15.21
C VAL A 517 -3.04 16.22 16.45
N ILE A 518 -1.73 16.03 16.63
CA ILE A 518 -0.98 16.65 17.74
C ILE A 518 -1.00 18.17 17.63
N ILE A 519 -0.76 18.73 16.44
CA ILE A 519 -0.81 20.18 16.21
C ILE A 519 -2.22 20.73 16.51
N LEU A 520 -3.27 20.02 16.10
CA LEU A 520 -4.65 20.43 16.36
C LEU A 520 -4.98 20.39 17.86
N PHE A 521 -4.48 19.40 18.59
CA PHE A 521 -4.65 19.31 20.04
C PHE A 521 -3.91 20.44 20.77
N LEU A 522 -2.66 20.73 20.37
CA LEU A 522 -1.87 21.84 20.95
C LEU A 522 -2.48 23.21 20.65
N SER A 523 -3.03 23.41 19.45
CA SER A 523 -3.71 24.66 19.10
C SER A 523 -4.99 24.86 19.92
N LEU A 524 -5.77 23.79 20.15
CA LEU A 524 -6.94 23.83 21.02
C LEU A 524 -6.57 24.21 22.45
N ILE A 525 -5.52 23.60 23.02
CA ILE A 525 -5.02 23.96 24.36
C ILE A 525 -4.58 25.42 24.43
N SER A 526 -3.87 25.90 23.40
CA SER A 526 -3.43 27.30 23.34
C SER A 526 -4.62 28.28 23.29
N ILE A 527 -5.65 27.96 22.51
CA ILE A 527 -6.89 28.76 22.45
C ILE A 527 -7.60 28.77 23.80
N ILE A 528 -7.75 27.62 24.45
CA ILE A 528 -8.40 27.53 25.77
C ILE A 528 -7.63 28.34 26.82
N THR A 529 -6.31 28.20 26.88
CA THR A 529 -5.47 28.94 27.83
C THR A 529 -5.54 30.46 27.59
N TYR A 530 -5.51 30.90 26.33
CA TYR A 530 -5.71 32.30 25.95
C TYR A 530 -7.06 32.86 26.43
N LEU A 531 -8.15 32.11 26.21
CA LEU A 531 -9.49 32.53 26.65
C LEU A 531 -9.58 32.64 28.18
N LEU A 532 -9.02 31.68 28.92
CA LEU A 532 -8.99 31.71 30.39
C LEU A 532 -8.20 32.91 30.94
N VAL A 533 -7.05 33.22 30.34
CA VAL A 533 -6.25 34.41 30.71
C VAL A 533 -7.03 35.69 30.45
N ARG A 534 -7.69 35.80 29.29
CA ARG A 534 -8.51 36.97 28.93
C ARG A 534 -9.66 37.19 29.90
N ILE A 535 -10.34 36.12 30.32
CA ILE A 535 -11.43 36.19 31.30
C ILE A 535 -10.90 36.65 32.67
N LYS A 536 -9.80 36.06 33.16
CA LYS A 536 -9.17 36.45 34.43
C LYS A 536 -8.75 37.92 34.43
N PHE A 537 -8.16 38.39 33.34
CA PHE A 537 -7.72 39.78 33.22
C PHE A 537 -8.90 40.76 33.32
N LYS A 538 -10.01 40.49 32.62
CA LYS A 538 -11.22 41.32 32.71
C LYS A 538 -11.78 41.38 34.13
N ASN A 539 -11.85 40.24 34.82
CA ASN A 539 -12.36 40.19 36.19
C ASN A 539 -11.46 40.96 37.17
N LEU A 540 -10.15 40.92 36.97
CA LEU A 540 -9.19 41.65 37.80
C LEU A 540 -9.34 43.17 37.65
N VAL A 541 -9.50 43.65 36.41
CA VAL A 541 -9.75 45.08 36.14
C VAL A 541 -11.04 45.55 36.82
N LEU A 542 -12.14 44.81 36.65
CA LEU A 542 -13.42 45.16 37.26
C LEU A 542 -13.36 45.16 38.80
N SER A 543 -12.70 44.16 39.39
CA SER A 543 -12.52 44.09 40.84
C SER A 543 -11.72 45.28 41.38
N LYS A 544 -10.70 45.74 40.64
CA LYS A 544 -9.90 46.90 41.00
C LYS A 544 -10.73 48.18 41.00
N GLU A 545 -11.56 48.39 39.98
CA GLU A 545 -12.45 49.56 39.89
C GLU A 545 -13.44 49.62 41.05
N LEU A 546 -14.06 48.49 41.42
CA LEU A 546 -14.99 48.41 42.55
C LEU A 546 -14.32 48.73 43.90
N LEU A 547 -13.09 48.27 44.11
CA LEU A 547 -12.32 48.55 45.33
C LEU A 547 -11.96 50.03 45.43
N LEU A 548 -11.53 50.64 44.33
CA LEU A 548 -11.22 52.08 44.29
C LEU A 548 -12.46 52.91 44.63
N LYS A 549 -13.63 52.59 44.07
CA LYS A 549 -14.86 53.32 44.34
C LYS A 549 -15.27 53.26 45.82
N LYS A 550 -15.14 52.09 46.47
CA LYS A 550 -15.42 51.95 47.91
C LYS A 550 -14.44 52.72 48.79
N SER A 551 -13.17 52.79 48.37
CA SER A 551 -12.12 53.50 49.12
C SER A 551 -12.23 55.02 49.04
N GLN A 552 -13.01 55.58 48.11
CA GLN A 552 -13.08 57.03 47.86
C GLN A 552 -14.26 57.71 48.57
N THR A 553 -15.17 56.97 49.19
CA THR A 553 -16.41 57.52 49.77
C THR A 553 -16.48 57.34 51.28
N ASP A 554 -17.10 58.28 51.98
CA ASP A 554 -17.49 58.15 53.39
C ASP A 554 -18.58 57.08 53.54
N PRO A 555 -18.40 56.06 54.40
CA PRO A 555 -19.31 54.93 54.49
C PRO A 555 -20.70 55.27 55.05
N LEU A 556 -20.85 56.39 55.77
CA LEU A 556 -22.13 56.79 56.35
C LEU A 556 -23.00 57.56 55.35
N THR A 557 -22.40 58.50 54.60
CA THR A 557 -23.10 59.46 53.74
C THR A 557 -22.99 59.16 52.24
N GLY A 558 -22.02 58.33 51.84
CA GLY A 558 -21.71 58.04 50.45
C GLY A 558 -21.18 59.23 49.65
N LEU A 559 -20.85 60.34 50.31
CA LEU A 559 -20.09 61.46 49.73
C LEU A 559 -18.62 61.08 49.61
N TYR A 560 -17.79 61.88 48.93
CA TYR A 560 -16.35 61.65 48.95
C TYR A 560 -15.80 61.73 50.38
N ASN A 561 -14.81 60.90 50.68
CA ASN A 561 -13.99 61.10 51.85
C ASN A 561 -12.96 62.21 51.59
N ARG A 562 -12.26 62.62 52.65
CA ARG A 562 -11.26 63.68 52.63
C ARG A 562 -10.24 63.51 51.49
N ASP A 563 -9.61 62.34 51.39
CA ASP A 563 -8.54 62.09 50.41
C ASP A 563 -9.08 62.17 48.97
N ALA A 564 -10.24 61.58 48.70
CA ALA A 564 -10.84 61.59 47.36
C ALA A 564 -11.31 63.00 46.97
N PHE A 565 -11.82 63.77 47.91
CA PHE A 565 -12.22 65.15 47.69
C PHE A 565 -11.02 66.03 47.36
N GLU A 566 -9.97 65.99 48.17
CA GLU A 566 -8.74 66.75 47.97
C GLU A 566 -8.14 66.46 46.60
N GLN A 567 -7.96 65.18 46.26
CA GLN A 567 -7.46 64.78 44.94
C GLN A 567 -8.36 65.23 43.79
N SER A 568 -9.68 65.18 43.96
CA SER A 568 -10.62 65.61 42.92
C SER A 568 -10.58 67.13 42.70
N VAL A 569 -10.43 67.91 43.78
CA VAL A 569 -10.28 69.36 43.71
C VAL A 569 -8.94 69.74 43.08
N ILE A 570 -7.82 69.12 43.52
CA ILE A 570 -6.49 69.34 42.93
C ILE A 570 -6.49 69.01 41.45
N ASN A 571 -7.04 67.84 41.07
CA ASN A 571 -7.12 67.44 39.67
C ASN A 571 -7.95 68.43 38.85
N TYR A 572 -9.08 68.89 39.39
CA TYR A 572 -9.88 69.91 38.74
C TYR A 572 -9.12 71.22 38.55
N LEU A 573 -8.47 71.74 39.59
CA LEU A 573 -7.70 72.99 39.50
C LEU A 573 -6.56 72.91 38.48
N ASN A 574 -5.92 71.74 38.35
CA ASN A 574 -4.85 71.51 37.38
C ASN A 574 -5.34 71.33 35.93
N THR A 575 -6.59 70.94 35.70
CA THR A 575 -7.11 70.55 34.37
C THR A 575 -8.12 71.54 33.78
N LYS A 576 -8.55 72.54 34.54
CA LYS A 576 -9.64 73.45 34.18
C LYS A 576 -9.23 74.56 33.19
N ASN A 577 -10.23 75.03 32.45
CA ASN A 577 -10.20 76.27 31.68
C ASN A 577 -9.93 77.52 32.58
N PRO A 578 -8.92 78.36 32.29
CA PRO A 578 -8.52 79.50 33.13
C PRO A 578 -9.55 80.65 33.26
N ILE A 579 -10.67 80.55 32.55
CA ILE A 579 -11.74 81.58 32.52
C ILE A 579 -12.83 81.33 33.57
N LEU A 580 -12.94 80.12 34.11
CA LEU A 580 -14.01 79.71 35.01
C LEU A 580 -13.54 79.66 36.48
N TYR A 581 -14.41 80.03 37.41
CA TYR A 581 -14.17 80.08 38.86
C TYR A 581 -14.71 78.83 39.56
N GLY A 582 -14.13 78.46 40.71
CA GLY A 582 -14.68 77.47 41.62
C GLY A 582 -15.04 78.12 42.95
N ALA A 583 -15.94 77.51 43.73
CA ALA A 583 -16.19 77.95 45.10
C ALA A 583 -15.94 76.80 46.06
N PHE A 584 -14.99 77.00 46.98
CA PHE A 584 -14.72 76.09 48.08
C PHE A 584 -15.58 76.50 49.27
N ILE A 585 -16.37 75.58 49.81
CA ILE A 585 -17.39 75.86 50.80
C ILE A 585 -17.22 74.84 51.94
N ILE A 586 -16.93 75.31 53.14
CA ILE A 586 -16.92 74.49 54.35
C ILE A 586 -18.21 74.76 55.12
N ILE A 587 -18.93 73.70 55.46
CA ILE A 587 -20.24 73.72 56.09
C ILE A 587 -20.16 72.91 57.38
N ASP A 588 -20.59 73.50 58.48
CA ASP A 588 -20.66 72.86 59.79
C ASP A 588 -22.10 72.90 60.31
N ILE A 589 -22.60 71.77 60.80
CA ILE A 589 -23.92 71.70 61.43
C ILE A 589 -23.82 72.24 62.86
N ASP A 590 -24.44 73.39 63.11
CA ASP A 590 -24.33 74.05 64.40
C ASP A 590 -24.89 73.18 65.54
N TYR A 591 -24.14 73.12 66.64
CA TYR A 591 -24.52 72.40 67.86
C TYR A 591 -24.76 70.89 67.66
N PHE A 592 -24.21 70.26 66.62
CA PHE A 592 -24.40 68.83 66.35
C PHE A 592 -24.05 67.92 67.54
N LYS A 593 -22.98 68.23 68.28
CA LYS A 593 -22.66 67.51 69.52
C LYS A 593 -23.80 67.54 70.53
N GLN A 594 -24.48 68.68 70.70
CA GLN A 594 -25.64 68.78 71.58
C GLN A 594 -26.84 67.99 71.06
N ILE A 595 -27.00 67.89 69.73
CA ILE A 595 -28.01 67.03 69.10
C ILE A 595 -27.72 65.56 69.44
N ASN A 596 -26.48 65.11 69.28
CA ASN A 596 -26.07 63.76 69.68
C ASN A 596 -26.28 63.49 71.17
N ASP A 597 -25.85 64.43 72.02
CA ASP A 597 -25.95 64.30 73.47
C ASP A 597 -27.42 64.33 73.95
N SER A 598 -28.31 65.03 73.24
CA SER A 598 -29.72 65.19 73.64
C SER A 598 -30.67 64.16 72.99
N LEU A 599 -30.43 63.78 71.73
CA LEU A 599 -31.34 62.97 70.91
C LEU A 599 -30.74 61.60 70.53
N GLY A 600 -29.45 61.37 70.81
CA GLY A 600 -28.74 60.12 70.58
C GLY A 600 -28.00 60.07 69.24
N HIS A 601 -26.89 59.31 69.20
CA HIS A 601 -26.02 59.20 68.02
C HIS A 601 -26.72 58.70 66.75
N LYS A 602 -27.74 57.83 66.88
CA LYS A 602 -28.50 57.36 65.72
C LYS A 602 -29.24 58.51 65.02
N VAL A 603 -29.84 59.42 65.79
CA VAL A 603 -30.53 60.60 65.24
C VAL A 603 -29.52 61.55 64.60
N GLY A 604 -28.31 61.67 65.16
CA GLY A 604 -27.22 62.40 64.52
C GLY A 604 -26.76 61.77 63.21
N ASP A 605 -26.59 60.44 63.15
CA ASP A 605 -26.22 59.73 61.93
C ASP A 605 -27.28 59.87 60.83
N ASP A 606 -28.55 59.79 61.19
CA ASP A 606 -29.67 60.00 60.26
C ASP A 606 -29.71 61.47 59.78
N LEU A 607 -29.46 62.44 60.66
CA LEU A 607 -29.30 63.85 60.28
C LEU A 607 -28.13 64.05 59.29
N LEU A 608 -26.99 63.38 59.49
CA LEU A 608 -25.86 63.47 58.57
C LEU A 608 -26.19 62.86 57.19
N LYS A 609 -26.93 61.74 57.15
CA LYS A 609 -27.41 61.15 55.89
C LYS A 609 -28.39 62.07 55.17
N ASP A 610 -29.39 62.59 55.89
CA ASP A 610 -30.38 63.52 55.34
C ASP A 610 -29.72 64.79 54.82
N PHE A 611 -28.75 65.32 55.56
CA PHE A 611 -27.98 66.48 55.13
C PHE A 611 -27.13 66.16 53.90
N SER A 612 -26.49 64.99 53.85
CA SER A 612 -25.74 64.57 52.66
C SER A 612 -26.62 64.41 51.42
N GLN A 613 -27.86 63.92 51.58
CA GLN A 613 -28.84 63.81 50.51
C GLN A 613 -29.30 65.19 50.06
N LEU A 614 -29.57 66.10 51.00
CA LEU A 614 -29.88 67.50 50.71
C LEU A 614 -28.75 68.14 49.88
N LEU A 615 -27.48 67.96 50.26
CA LEU A 615 -26.35 68.50 49.51
C LEU A 615 -26.30 67.94 48.08
N LYS A 616 -26.55 66.63 47.87
CA LYS A 616 -26.58 66.01 46.53
C LYS A 616 -27.71 66.55 45.65
N GLU A 617 -28.86 66.89 46.23
CA GLU A 617 -30.00 67.45 45.50
C GLU A 617 -29.85 68.97 45.26
N PHE A 618 -29.14 69.66 46.15
CA PHE A 618 -28.97 71.11 46.13
C PHE A 618 -27.81 71.58 45.23
N PHE A 619 -26.73 70.80 45.16
CA PHE A 619 -25.57 71.06 44.31
C PHE A 619 -25.61 70.24 43.02
N SER A 620 -24.85 70.65 42.00
CA SER A 620 -24.84 69.97 40.70
C SER A 620 -24.22 68.57 40.81
N LEU A 621 -24.60 67.65 39.91
CA LEU A 621 -23.95 66.34 39.79
C LEU A 621 -22.44 66.44 39.48
N GLU A 622 -22.00 67.57 38.93
CA GLU A 622 -20.60 67.82 38.63
C GLU A 622 -19.83 68.40 39.84
N ASP A 623 -20.53 68.98 40.81
CA ASP A 623 -19.91 69.53 42.03
C ASP A 623 -19.32 68.40 42.88
N ILE A 624 -18.23 68.69 43.59
CA ILE A 624 -17.55 67.70 44.43
C ILE A 624 -18.07 67.88 45.85
N LEU A 625 -18.64 66.83 46.42
CA LEU A 625 -19.24 66.85 47.75
C LEU A 625 -18.49 65.88 48.67
N CYS A 626 -18.13 66.34 49.86
CA CYS A 626 -17.37 65.59 50.84
C CYS A 626 -17.94 65.71 52.24
N ARG A 627 -17.87 64.63 53.00
CA ARG A 627 -17.89 64.70 54.46
C ARG A 627 -16.45 64.67 54.95
N TRP A 628 -15.99 65.79 55.50
CA TRP A 628 -14.60 65.96 55.91
C TRP A 628 -14.31 65.21 57.22
N GLY A 629 -15.29 65.20 58.13
CA GLY A 629 -15.26 64.47 59.40
C GLY A 629 -16.34 65.00 60.34
N GLY A 630 -16.80 64.18 61.29
CA GLY A 630 -17.82 64.60 62.27
C GLY A 630 -19.09 65.14 61.58
N ASP A 631 -19.38 66.41 61.82
CA ASP A 631 -20.46 67.24 61.30
C ASP A 631 -20.03 68.25 60.21
N GLU A 632 -18.79 68.17 59.76
CA GLU A 632 -18.21 69.04 58.74
C GLU A 632 -18.35 68.44 57.33
N PHE A 633 -18.89 69.24 56.44
CA PHE A 633 -19.06 68.94 55.02
C PHE A 633 -18.33 69.99 54.19
N ILE A 634 -17.75 69.54 53.08
CA ILE A 634 -17.10 70.45 52.15
C ILE A 634 -17.69 70.24 50.76
N VAL A 635 -18.02 71.35 50.14
CA VAL A 635 -18.50 71.41 48.77
C VAL A 635 -17.52 72.20 47.94
N PHE A 636 -17.18 71.66 46.79
CA PHE A 636 -16.47 72.39 45.77
C PHE A 636 -17.36 72.54 44.54
N MET A 637 -17.88 73.76 44.36
CA MET A 637 -18.69 74.12 43.20
C MET A 637 -17.80 74.37 42.00
N LYS A 638 -18.13 73.75 40.86
CA LYS A 638 -17.38 73.88 39.62
C LYS A 638 -17.98 74.92 38.68
N ASP A 639 -17.14 75.39 37.77
CA ASP A 639 -17.50 76.06 36.51
C ASP A 639 -18.40 77.28 36.68
N ILE A 640 -18.10 78.11 37.68
CA ILE A 640 -18.79 79.37 37.94
C ILE A 640 -18.26 80.45 36.99
N GLU A 641 -19.13 81.09 36.23
CA GLU A 641 -18.76 82.22 35.36
C GLU A 641 -18.48 83.51 36.14
N GLU A 642 -17.56 84.35 35.65
CA GLU A 642 -17.14 85.61 36.29
C GLU A 642 -18.30 86.58 36.53
N ASN A 643 -19.23 86.67 35.58
CA ASN A 643 -20.41 87.52 35.65
C ASN A 643 -21.47 87.02 36.66
N ASN A 644 -21.30 85.81 37.22
CA ASN A 644 -22.30 85.14 38.05
C ASN A 644 -21.76 84.69 39.41
N LEU A 645 -20.65 85.25 39.90
CA LEU A 645 -20.07 84.88 41.20
C LEU A 645 -21.01 85.04 42.40
N GLN A 646 -22.00 85.93 42.29
CA GLN A 646 -23.04 86.12 43.31
C GLN A 646 -23.94 84.89 43.51
N ILE A 647 -23.95 83.93 42.58
CA ILE A 647 -24.68 82.67 42.71
C ILE A 647 -24.26 81.89 43.96
N VAL A 648 -22.99 82.02 44.39
CA VAL A 648 -22.49 81.36 45.60
C VAL A 648 -23.22 81.92 46.83
N ASN A 649 -23.30 83.24 46.98
CA ASN A 649 -24.04 83.87 48.08
C ASN A 649 -25.51 83.44 48.09
N GLN A 650 -26.17 83.43 46.93
CA GLN A 650 -27.58 83.04 46.80
C GLN A 650 -27.79 81.58 47.23
N LYS A 651 -26.93 80.66 46.76
CA LYS A 651 -26.98 79.24 47.13
C LYS A 651 -26.74 79.03 48.62
N LEU A 652 -25.74 79.69 49.21
CA LEU A 652 -25.46 79.53 50.64
C LEU A 652 -26.58 80.10 51.52
N GLN A 653 -27.15 81.23 51.12
CA GLN A 653 -28.31 81.79 51.81
C GLN A 653 -29.51 80.83 51.78
N GLN A 654 -29.82 80.27 50.62
CA GLN A 654 -30.90 79.28 50.46
C GLN A 654 -30.62 78.02 51.28
N LEU A 655 -29.37 77.53 51.29
CA LEU A 655 -29.00 76.35 52.06
C LEU A 655 -29.17 76.57 53.58
N CYS A 656 -28.74 77.73 54.10
CA CYS A 656 -29.00 78.09 55.50
C CYS A 656 -30.49 78.17 55.81
N GLN A 657 -31.31 78.72 54.90
CA GLN A 657 -32.77 78.81 55.09
C GLN A 657 -33.43 77.42 55.10
N LEU A 658 -33.04 76.52 54.20
CA LEU A 658 -33.58 75.15 54.12
C LEU A 658 -33.24 74.33 55.38
N MET A 659 -32.07 74.56 55.97
CA MET A 659 -31.63 73.86 57.17
C MET A 659 -32.12 74.49 58.48
N ASN A 660 -32.57 75.75 58.45
CA ASN A 660 -33.08 76.47 59.62
C ASN A 660 -34.49 75.98 59.99
N LYS A 661 -34.56 74.76 60.51
CA LYS A 661 -35.77 74.05 60.94
C LYS A 661 -35.55 73.35 62.28
N ASP A 662 -36.64 73.02 62.95
CA ASP A 662 -36.60 72.23 64.17
C ASP A 662 -36.60 70.73 63.82
N ILE A 663 -35.73 69.96 64.46
CA ILE A 663 -35.84 68.50 64.50
C ILE A 663 -36.42 68.09 65.85
N SER A 664 -37.50 67.33 65.79
CA SER A 664 -38.19 66.78 66.97
C SER A 664 -38.04 65.26 66.99
N TYR A 665 -37.56 64.73 68.11
CA TYR A 665 -37.47 63.29 68.36
C TYR A 665 -37.84 63.00 69.82
N ASN A 666 -38.77 62.07 70.05
CA ASN A 666 -39.27 61.68 71.38
C ASN A 666 -39.68 62.87 72.29
N GLY A 667 -40.33 63.88 71.73
CA GLY A 667 -40.83 65.05 72.49
C GLY A 667 -39.78 66.13 72.79
N CYS A 668 -38.52 65.93 72.41
CA CYS A 668 -37.48 66.95 72.47
C CYS A 668 -37.30 67.61 71.09
N SER A 669 -37.39 68.94 71.02
CA SER A 669 -37.15 69.73 69.80
C SER A 669 -35.82 70.48 69.91
N LYS A 670 -34.99 70.40 68.86
CA LYS A 670 -33.75 71.16 68.72
C LYS A 670 -33.75 71.87 67.37
N LYS A 671 -33.42 73.16 67.40
CA LYS A 671 -33.24 73.96 66.21
C LYS A 671 -31.91 73.62 65.54
N ILE A 672 -31.95 73.39 64.24
CA ILE A 672 -30.76 73.13 63.42
C ILE A 672 -30.44 74.38 62.61
N SER A 673 -29.16 74.70 62.51
CA SER A 673 -28.64 75.74 61.65
C SER A 673 -27.28 75.34 61.10
N LEU A 674 -26.79 76.11 60.14
CA LEU A 674 -25.47 75.92 59.56
C LEU A 674 -24.60 77.15 59.82
N SER A 675 -23.32 76.90 60.04
CA SER A 675 -22.26 77.89 59.83
C SER A 675 -21.51 77.53 58.57
N ILE A 676 -21.34 78.50 57.65
CA ILE A 676 -20.70 78.26 56.36
C ILE A 676 -19.61 79.31 56.07
N GLY A 677 -18.40 78.83 55.75
CA GLY A 677 -17.32 79.66 55.22
C GLY A 677 -17.03 79.29 53.77
N SER A 678 -16.92 80.27 52.87
CA SER A 678 -16.63 79.99 51.46
C SER A 678 -15.65 80.97 50.84
N THR A 679 -14.76 80.46 49.98
CA THR A 679 -13.85 81.27 49.16
C THR A 679 -14.04 80.94 47.68
N VAL A 680 -14.14 81.96 46.84
CA VAL A 680 -14.18 81.84 45.38
C VAL A 680 -12.75 81.85 44.83
N ILE A 681 -12.41 80.86 44.01
CA ILE A 681 -11.06 80.66 43.50
C ILE A 681 -11.01 80.75 41.97
N LYS A 682 -9.97 81.42 41.45
CA LYS A 682 -9.74 81.62 40.01
C LYS A 682 -8.58 80.76 39.47
N GLN A 683 -7.46 80.64 40.19
CA GLN A 683 -6.24 79.91 39.73
C GLN A 683 -5.43 79.31 40.89
N ASN A 684 -4.64 78.27 40.59
CA ASN A 684 -3.72 77.44 41.40
C ASN A 684 -3.29 77.99 42.79
N LEU A 685 -4.20 77.99 43.74
CA LEU A 685 -3.87 78.04 45.15
C LEU A 685 -3.63 76.63 45.66
N ASP A 686 -2.71 76.48 46.62
CA ASP A 686 -2.53 75.20 47.31
C ASP A 686 -3.83 74.82 48.02
N PHE A 687 -4.18 73.53 48.03
CA PHE A 687 -5.42 73.07 48.65
C PHE A 687 -5.52 73.51 50.13
N ASN A 688 -4.40 73.51 50.86
CA ASN A 688 -4.39 73.91 52.27
C ASN A 688 -4.65 75.41 52.44
N GLU A 689 -4.17 76.25 51.51
CA GLU A 689 -4.44 77.68 51.52
C GLU A 689 -5.93 77.95 51.29
N ILE A 690 -6.54 77.28 50.32
CA ILE A 690 -7.98 77.38 50.02
C ILE A 690 -8.79 76.94 51.24
N TYR A 691 -8.44 75.79 51.82
CA TYR A 691 -9.09 75.26 53.02
C TYR A 691 -9.00 76.26 54.17
N GLN A 692 -7.81 76.79 54.46
CA GLN A 692 -7.57 77.72 55.57
C GLN A 692 -8.35 79.03 55.41
N GLN A 693 -8.46 79.55 54.18
CA GLN A 693 -9.28 80.74 53.91
C GLN A 693 -10.76 80.49 54.22
N ALA A 694 -11.32 79.38 53.72
CA ALA A 694 -12.71 79.04 53.98
C ALA A 694 -12.97 78.74 55.46
N ASP A 695 -12.04 78.07 56.14
CA ASP A 695 -12.12 77.75 57.57
C ASP A 695 -12.09 79.01 58.46
N THR A 696 -11.25 79.99 58.10
CA THR A 696 -11.21 81.29 58.78
C THR A 696 -12.57 82.00 58.70
N LEU A 697 -13.20 81.98 57.52
CA LEU A 697 -14.52 82.57 57.32
C LEU A 697 -15.62 81.81 58.07
N LEU A 698 -15.55 80.48 58.11
CA LEU A 698 -16.43 79.63 58.91
C LEU A 698 -16.32 79.97 60.40
N TYR A 699 -15.09 80.10 60.90
CA TYR A 699 -14.83 80.44 62.29
C TYR A 699 -15.39 81.82 62.67
N GLU A 700 -15.30 82.80 61.78
CA GLU A 700 -15.93 84.12 61.98
C GLU A 700 -17.45 84.04 62.08
N VAL A 701 -18.11 83.24 61.23
CA VAL A 701 -19.56 82.99 61.33
C VAL A 701 -19.90 82.36 62.69
N LYS A 702 -19.13 81.36 63.13
CA LYS A 702 -19.33 80.72 64.44
C LYS A 702 -19.18 81.70 65.61
N ARG A 703 -18.22 82.64 65.54
CA ARG A 703 -18.03 83.68 66.56
C ARG A 703 -19.14 84.74 66.56
N ASN A 704 -19.73 85.02 65.41
CA ASN A 704 -20.79 86.02 65.25
C ASN A 704 -22.20 85.49 65.55
N GLY A 705 -22.31 84.38 66.29
CA GLY A 705 -23.58 83.83 66.76
C GLY A 705 -24.11 82.63 65.97
N ARG A 706 -23.36 82.13 64.96
CA ARG A 706 -23.73 80.99 64.09
C ARG A 706 -24.95 81.27 63.21
N ASN A 707 -25.49 80.25 62.53
CA ASN A 707 -26.66 80.35 61.64
C ASN A 707 -26.50 81.39 60.52
N GLY A 708 -25.45 81.23 59.71
CA GLY A 708 -25.14 82.18 58.66
C GLY A 708 -24.02 81.69 57.74
N PHE A 709 -23.61 82.57 56.84
CA PHE A 709 -22.52 82.27 55.93
C PHE A 709 -21.65 83.51 55.71
N LYS A 710 -20.39 83.30 55.34
CA LYS A 710 -19.49 84.36 54.88
C LYS A 710 -18.73 83.89 53.65
N VAL A 711 -18.74 84.70 52.60
CA VAL A 711 -18.06 84.41 51.33
C VAL A 711 -17.00 85.45 51.06
N ASN A 712 -15.78 85.02 50.73
CA ASN A 712 -14.79 85.87 50.09
C ASN A 712 -14.87 85.73 48.57
N ILE A 713 -15.19 86.84 47.90
CA ILE A 713 -15.27 86.93 46.42
C ILE A 713 -14.11 87.78 45.87
N ASN A 714 -13.18 88.21 46.72
CA ASN A 714 -11.99 88.93 46.29
C ASN A 714 -10.86 87.90 46.07
N PHE A 715 -10.50 87.72 44.80
CA PHE A 715 -9.40 86.85 44.35
C PHE A 715 -8.07 87.60 44.28
#